data_AF-A0A0D7PHD6-F1
#
_entry.id   AF-A0A0D7PHD6-F1
#
_cell.length_a   1.000
_cell.length_b   1.000
_cell.length_c   1.000
_cell.angle_alpha   90.00
_cell.angle_beta   90.00
_cell.angle_gamma   90.00
#
_symmetry.space_group_name_H-M   'P 1'
#
loop_
_entity.id
_entity.type
_entity.pdbx_description
1 polymer ?
#
loop_
_entity_poly.entity_id
_entity_poly.type
_entity_poly.pdbx_seq_one_letter_code
_entity_poly.pdbx_strand_id
1 'polypeptide(L)'
;MSDVASAAPVSSSDRSTPIPADALIIVPVRNTVLFPDVIIPITIARATSIAAAQQAVREQRQIGILLQRDPETNDPGPDGLYRVGTVANVVRYLTGPDDSHHLVCQGVARMRVLDYLPGTPFLAARVQQIPEPTATSPEIEARFLNLQRQAMEAAQLLPQAPPELAAALQGTTSPATLADLATSFMDLKPQDKQDILETIDLALRMDKVSRHLAERIEVLRLSQEIGQKTRAVFDERQREAILREQMATIQRQLGEGDGKAAEVAELTKAIIDAKMPPEAESQAQKELRRYERMPEAAAESGMVRSYLDWLIELPWSIPEEKPIDIAEARKILDQDHYGLEKIKGRIIEYLAVRKLAPGGKAPILCFVGPPGVGKTSLGQSIARAMSRPFVRVSLGGVHDEAEIRGHRRTYIGALPGNIIQAIKKTGARNCVMMLDEIDKMGRGVQGDPSAAMLEVLDPEQNGTFRDNYLGIPFDLSRVVFIATANMLDGVPGPLLDRMEIISLAGYTEEEKLEIAKRYLVRRQLEANGLKADQVELEPDAIRMIIKSYTREAGVRNLEREIGKVFRNVAVQIAEGSTSRVVIAAKDIVALLGQPRFESEIAMRTSIPGVATGLAWTPVGGDILFIEASRTPGRGALMITGQLGDVMRESVQAAMTLVKSRASQLGIDPAIFEKSDIHVHVPAGATPKDGPSAGVAMFTALTSLLTDRTVRSDTAMTGEISLRGLVLPVGGIKEKVVAAAAAGLTRVMLPARNKRDFDDIPAGARAKLEFIWLERVDDAIAAALEGAKATPAAAE
;
A
#
# COMPACT_ATOMS: atom_id res chain seq x y z
N MET A 1 9.09 -63.04 -32.39
CA MET A 1 7.96 -63.78 -31.82
C MET A 1 7.21 -62.83 -30.90
N SER A 2 5.87 -62.87 -31.03
CA SER A 2 4.80 -62.34 -30.16
C SER A 2 4.65 -60.82 -29.95
N ASP A 3 3.73 -60.29 -30.75
CA ASP A 3 2.47 -59.61 -30.34
C ASP A 3 2.42 -58.14 -29.92
N VAL A 4 2.11 -57.33 -30.95
CA VAL A 4 0.96 -56.42 -31.10
C VAL A 4 0.10 -56.17 -29.85
N ALA A 5 0.07 -54.90 -29.42
CA ALA A 5 -1.11 -54.31 -28.77
C ALA A 5 -1.26 -52.83 -29.17
N SER A 6 -2.33 -52.58 -29.95
CA SER A 6 -3.17 -51.37 -29.98
C SER A 6 -2.53 -50.00 -30.27
N ALA A 7 -2.64 -49.59 -31.54
CA ALA A 7 -2.60 -48.19 -31.94
C ALA A 7 -3.94 -47.50 -31.58
N ALA A 8 -3.88 -46.53 -30.66
CA ALA A 8 -4.92 -45.51 -30.51
C ALA A 8 -4.65 -44.37 -31.52
N PRO A 9 -5.68 -43.73 -32.10
CA PRO A 9 -5.51 -42.76 -33.16
C PRO A 9 -4.88 -41.47 -32.60
N VAL A 10 -3.69 -41.12 -33.09
CA VAL A 10 -3.09 -39.81 -32.84
C VAL A 10 -4.01 -38.78 -33.51
N SER A 11 -4.63 -37.95 -32.67
CA SER A 11 -5.49 -36.86 -33.09
C SER A 11 -4.78 -35.94 -34.09
N SER A 12 -5.49 -35.62 -35.17
CA SER A 12 -5.09 -34.77 -36.29
C SER A 12 -4.71 -33.33 -35.88
N SER A 13 -3.47 -33.12 -35.42
CA SER A 13 -2.89 -31.77 -35.28
C SER A 13 -1.40 -31.65 -35.65
N ASP A 14 -0.85 -32.65 -36.36
CA ASP A 14 0.54 -32.64 -36.86
C ASP A 14 0.64 -32.01 -38.28
N ARG A 15 0.29 -30.73 -38.40
CA ARG A 15 0.72 -29.92 -39.55
C ARG A 15 1.66 -28.84 -39.05
N SER A 16 2.94 -28.91 -39.42
CA SER A 16 3.90 -27.81 -39.21
C SER A 16 3.30 -26.56 -39.85
N THR A 17 2.96 -25.56 -39.06
CA THR A 17 2.43 -24.30 -39.61
C THR A 17 3.62 -23.54 -40.20
N PRO A 18 3.69 -23.33 -41.53
CA PRO A 18 4.88 -22.75 -42.15
C PRO A 18 5.05 -21.29 -41.74
N ILE A 19 6.11 -20.99 -40.97
CA ILE A 19 6.46 -19.63 -40.57
C ILE A 19 7.40 -19.03 -41.63
N PRO A 20 7.08 -17.85 -42.20
CA PRO A 20 7.95 -17.13 -43.13
C PRO A 20 9.38 -16.95 -42.58
N ALA A 21 10.37 -16.84 -43.47
CA ALA A 21 11.78 -16.70 -43.08
C ALA A 21 12.08 -15.36 -42.37
N ASP A 22 11.25 -14.34 -42.60
CA ASP A 22 11.30 -13.01 -41.99
C ASP A 22 10.50 -12.90 -40.68
N ALA A 23 9.99 -14.02 -40.16
CA ALA A 23 9.16 -14.06 -38.96
C ALA A 23 9.75 -14.99 -37.87
N LEU A 24 9.57 -14.58 -36.61
CA LEU A 24 9.95 -15.35 -35.43
C LEU A 24 8.73 -15.81 -34.65
N ILE A 25 8.88 -16.97 -33.99
CA ILE A 25 7.97 -17.41 -32.95
C ILE A 25 8.17 -16.50 -31.74
N ILE A 26 7.08 -15.95 -31.22
CA ILE A 26 7.11 -15.04 -30.08
C ILE A 26 6.74 -15.79 -28.80
N VAL A 27 7.58 -15.65 -27.79
CA VAL A 27 7.37 -16.19 -26.44
C VAL A 27 7.15 -15.03 -25.47
N PRO A 28 5.90 -14.82 -25.01
CA PRO A 28 5.58 -13.83 -23.98
C PRO A 28 6.17 -14.22 -22.63
N VAL A 29 6.79 -13.26 -21.94
CA VAL A 29 7.31 -13.43 -20.58
C VAL A 29 6.70 -12.41 -19.62
N ARG A 30 6.44 -12.82 -18.38
CA ARG A 30 5.69 -12.03 -17.38
C ARG A 30 6.55 -10.97 -16.68
N ASN A 31 7.61 -11.42 -16.03
CA ASN A 31 8.36 -10.63 -15.05
C ASN A 31 9.85 -10.53 -15.37
N THR A 32 10.26 -10.90 -16.59
CA THR A 32 11.67 -11.00 -16.94
C THR A 32 11.92 -10.37 -18.31
N VAL A 33 13.00 -9.60 -18.41
CA VAL A 33 13.47 -9.02 -19.67
C VAL A 33 14.79 -9.71 -20.02
N LEU A 34 14.87 -10.30 -21.20
CA LEU A 34 16.10 -10.91 -21.71
C LEU A 34 16.92 -9.86 -22.45
N PHE A 35 18.19 -9.73 -22.12
CA PHE A 35 19.15 -8.88 -22.83
C PHE A 35 20.03 -9.71 -23.79
N PRO A 36 20.63 -9.09 -24.82
CA PRO A 36 21.65 -9.74 -25.66
C PRO A 36 22.80 -10.34 -24.84
N ASP A 37 23.38 -11.43 -25.31
CA ASP A 37 24.49 -12.20 -24.70
C ASP A 37 24.21 -12.83 -23.32
N VAL A 38 23.07 -12.54 -22.71
CA VAL A 38 22.66 -13.10 -21.42
C VAL A 38 21.97 -14.45 -21.61
N ILE A 39 22.27 -15.40 -20.73
CA ILE A 39 21.61 -16.71 -20.66
C ILE A 39 20.72 -16.76 -19.41
N ILE A 40 19.43 -17.02 -19.60
CA ILE A 40 18.48 -17.19 -18.47
C ILE A 40 17.56 -18.39 -18.69
N PRO A 41 17.18 -19.09 -17.61
CA PRO A 41 16.06 -20.03 -17.64
C PRO A 41 14.72 -19.28 -17.56
N ILE A 42 13.78 -19.65 -18.42
CA ILE A 42 12.41 -19.11 -18.50
C ILE A 42 11.44 -20.25 -18.24
N THR A 43 10.61 -20.12 -17.22
CA THR A 43 9.53 -21.08 -16.93
C THR A 43 8.30 -20.75 -17.77
N ILE A 44 7.75 -21.77 -18.43
CA ILE A 44 6.61 -21.65 -19.33
C ILE A 44 5.51 -22.60 -18.86
N ALA A 45 4.32 -22.06 -18.60
CA ALA A 45 3.17 -22.83 -18.11
C ALA A 45 1.97 -22.83 -19.06
N ARG A 46 1.92 -21.91 -20.04
CA ARG A 46 0.75 -21.70 -20.91
C ARG A 46 0.80 -22.64 -22.10
N ALA A 47 -0.31 -23.25 -22.47
CA ALA A 47 -0.41 -24.15 -23.62
C ALA A 47 0.11 -23.49 -24.93
N THR A 48 -0.22 -22.22 -25.17
CA THR A 48 0.25 -21.45 -26.35
C THR A 48 1.76 -21.25 -26.35
N SER A 49 2.35 -20.98 -25.18
CA SER A 49 3.79 -20.76 -25.03
C SER A 49 4.58 -22.08 -25.03
N ILE A 50 4.00 -23.16 -24.52
CA ILE A 50 4.55 -24.53 -24.61
C ILE A 50 4.57 -24.96 -26.08
N ALA A 51 3.48 -24.75 -26.82
CA ALA A 51 3.41 -25.02 -28.25
C ALA A 51 4.45 -24.20 -29.04
N ALA A 52 4.61 -22.91 -28.70
CA ALA A 52 5.63 -22.04 -29.27
C ALA A 52 7.06 -22.59 -29.03
N ALA A 53 7.37 -22.97 -27.79
CA ALA A 53 8.68 -23.49 -27.42
C ALA A 53 8.98 -24.85 -28.09
N GLN A 54 8.01 -25.77 -28.10
CA GLN A 54 8.14 -27.07 -28.77
C GLN A 54 8.35 -26.90 -30.27
N GLN A 55 7.64 -25.96 -30.92
CA GLN A 55 7.82 -25.69 -32.34
C GLN A 55 9.21 -25.11 -32.64
N ALA A 56 9.68 -24.15 -31.82
CA ALA A 56 10.99 -23.54 -31.98
C ALA A 56 12.13 -24.57 -31.85
N VAL A 57 12.02 -25.49 -30.88
CA VAL A 57 13.00 -26.57 -30.69
C VAL A 57 12.97 -27.55 -31.87
N ARG A 58 11.78 -27.94 -32.36
CA ARG A 58 11.63 -28.87 -33.48
C ARG A 58 12.22 -28.32 -34.78
N GLU A 59 12.01 -27.04 -35.06
CA GLU A 59 12.51 -26.39 -36.29
C GLU A 59 13.91 -25.77 -36.13
N GLN A 60 14.53 -25.88 -34.95
CA GLN A 60 15.81 -25.23 -34.62
C GLN A 60 15.83 -23.73 -34.97
N ARG A 61 14.70 -23.04 -34.73
CA ARG A 61 14.55 -21.61 -35.04
C ARG A 61 14.88 -20.75 -33.83
N GLN A 62 15.33 -19.54 -34.12
CA GLN A 62 15.39 -18.47 -33.13
C GLN A 62 13.97 -18.08 -32.70
N ILE A 63 13.84 -17.60 -31.48
CA ILE A 63 12.59 -17.08 -30.93
C ILE A 63 12.72 -15.61 -30.60
N GLY A 64 11.60 -14.91 -30.56
CA GLY A 64 11.51 -13.55 -30.05
C GLY A 64 10.93 -13.56 -28.64
N ILE A 65 11.65 -13.01 -27.67
CA ILE A 65 11.16 -12.86 -26.29
C ILE A 65 10.65 -11.44 -26.09
N LEU A 66 9.40 -11.32 -25.64
CA LEU A 66 8.73 -10.04 -25.38
C LEU A 66 8.13 -10.02 -23.98
N LEU A 67 8.37 -8.92 -23.27
CA LEU A 67 7.70 -8.64 -22.01
C LEU A 67 6.21 -8.35 -22.26
N GLN A 68 5.33 -8.85 -21.38
CA GLN A 68 3.93 -8.45 -21.37
C GLN A 68 3.71 -7.19 -20.52
N ARG A 69 2.76 -6.35 -20.92
CA ARG A 69 2.43 -5.09 -20.24
C ARG A 69 1.78 -5.30 -18.88
N ASP A 70 0.90 -6.30 -18.80
CA ASP A 70 0.22 -6.71 -17.58
C ASP A 70 0.64 -8.13 -17.16
N PRO A 71 1.35 -8.30 -16.03
CA PRO A 71 1.76 -9.61 -15.47
C PRO A 71 0.61 -10.60 -15.21
N GLU A 72 -0.60 -10.10 -14.92
CA GLU A 72 -1.74 -10.93 -14.51
C GLU A 72 -2.53 -11.50 -15.69
N THR A 73 -2.38 -10.89 -16.87
CA THR A 73 -3.03 -11.39 -18.09
C THR A 73 -2.46 -12.76 -18.47
N ASN A 74 -3.33 -13.79 -18.51
CA ASN A 74 -2.93 -15.17 -18.79
C ASN A 74 -2.67 -15.46 -20.27
N ASP A 75 -3.29 -14.75 -21.22
CA ASP A 75 -3.02 -14.93 -22.65
C ASP A 75 -2.94 -13.55 -23.31
N PRO A 76 -1.76 -12.90 -23.27
CA PRO A 76 -1.60 -11.56 -23.80
C PRO A 76 -1.66 -11.61 -25.33
N GLY A 77 -2.64 -10.92 -25.90
CA GLY A 77 -2.67 -10.64 -27.34
C GLY A 77 -1.56 -9.67 -27.76
N PRO A 78 -1.44 -9.38 -29.08
CA PRO A 78 -0.45 -8.43 -29.63
C PRO A 78 -0.33 -7.10 -28.89
N ASP A 79 -1.46 -6.46 -28.53
CA ASP A 79 -1.47 -5.17 -27.83
C ASP A 79 -1.06 -5.27 -26.36
N GLY A 80 -1.10 -6.48 -25.79
CA GLY A 80 -0.66 -6.78 -24.43
C GLY A 80 0.84 -6.94 -24.30
N LEU A 81 1.62 -6.86 -25.39
CA LEU A 81 3.08 -7.02 -25.40
C LEU A 81 3.79 -5.70 -25.68
N TYR A 82 5.03 -5.59 -25.19
CA TYR A 82 5.93 -4.54 -25.66
C TYR A 82 6.34 -4.82 -27.11
N ARG A 83 6.66 -3.76 -27.87
CA ARG A 83 7.07 -3.90 -29.28
C ARG A 83 8.56 -4.19 -29.44
N VAL A 84 9.38 -3.93 -28.43
CA VAL A 84 10.81 -4.20 -28.44
C VAL A 84 11.11 -5.36 -27.51
N GLY A 85 11.94 -6.28 -27.98
CA GLY A 85 12.39 -7.44 -27.22
C GLY A 85 13.73 -7.93 -27.71
N THR A 86 14.00 -9.21 -27.46
CA THR A 86 15.28 -9.82 -27.78
C THR A 86 15.08 -11.10 -28.57
N VAL A 87 15.80 -11.21 -29.69
CA VAL A 87 15.96 -12.47 -30.43
C VAL A 87 16.81 -13.38 -29.57
N ALA A 88 16.39 -14.62 -29.39
CA ALA A 88 17.08 -15.58 -28.55
C ALA A 88 17.20 -16.95 -29.22
N ASN A 89 18.32 -17.60 -28.94
CA ASN A 89 18.53 -19.00 -29.25
C ASN A 89 18.00 -19.85 -28.10
N VAL A 90 17.31 -20.94 -28.45
CA VAL A 90 16.93 -21.96 -27.47
C VAL A 90 18.14 -22.87 -27.23
N VAL A 91 18.76 -22.73 -26.07
CA VAL A 91 19.92 -23.55 -25.67
C VAL A 91 19.45 -24.92 -25.21
N ARG A 92 18.37 -24.97 -24.41
CA ARG A 92 17.84 -26.22 -23.88
C ARG A 92 16.35 -26.10 -23.54
N TYR A 93 15.61 -27.17 -23.76
CA TYR A 93 14.24 -27.34 -23.27
C TYR A 93 14.21 -28.48 -22.26
N LEU A 94 13.61 -28.25 -21.11
CA LEU A 94 13.52 -29.18 -19.99
C LEU A 94 12.05 -29.32 -19.57
N THR A 95 11.60 -30.55 -19.41
CA THR A 95 10.32 -30.85 -18.75
C THR A 95 10.64 -31.41 -17.37
N GLY A 96 10.15 -30.74 -16.32
CA GLY A 96 10.29 -31.15 -14.93
C GLY A 96 9.35 -32.30 -14.58
N PRO A 97 9.58 -32.98 -13.45
CA PRO A 97 8.75 -34.10 -12.98
C PRO A 97 7.31 -33.70 -12.64
N ASP A 98 7.05 -32.41 -12.37
CA ASP A 98 5.73 -31.86 -12.04
C ASP A 98 4.99 -31.28 -13.28
N ASP A 99 5.36 -31.73 -14.49
CA ASP A 99 4.86 -31.21 -15.78
C ASP A 99 5.19 -29.71 -16.03
N SER A 100 6.17 -29.17 -15.31
CA SER A 100 6.67 -27.80 -15.49
C SER A 100 7.66 -27.73 -16.65
N HIS A 101 7.43 -26.84 -17.64
CA HIS A 101 8.35 -26.66 -18.76
C HIS A 101 9.29 -25.48 -18.55
N HIS A 102 10.59 -25.70 -18.76
CA HIS A 102 11.62 -24.68 -18.67
C HIS A 102 12.39 -24.57 -19.98
N LEU A 103 12.59 -23.34 -20.44
CA LEU A 103 13.32 -22.99 -21.64
C LEU A 103 14.56 -22.18 -21.25
N VAL A 104 15.76 -22.69 -21.54
CA VAL A 104 17.01 -21.95 -21.36
C VAL A 104 17.30 -21.19 -22.64
N CYS A 105 17.29 -19.86 -22.56
CA CYS A 105 17.42 -18.97 -23.70
C CYS A 105 18.70 -18.15 -23.59
N GLN A 106 19.40 -18.00 -24.71
CA GLN A 106 20.52 -17.06 -24.87
C GLN A 106 20.07 -15.90 -25.75
N GLY A 107 20.14 -14.67 -25.23
CA GLY A 107 19.87 -13.48 -26.02
C GLY A 107 20.93 -13.27 -27.11
N VAL A 108 20.51 -12.81 -28.29
CA VAL A 108 21.37 -12.61 -29.46
C VAL A 108 21.40 -11.14 -29.86
N ALA A 109 20.23 -10.55 -30.10
CA ALA A 109 20.12 -9.18 -30.56
C ALA A 109 18.79 -8.57 -30.17
N ARG A 110 18.74 -7.25 -30.03
CA ARG A 110 17.48 -6.50 -29.88
C ARG A 110 16.64 -6.65 -31.15
N MET A 111 15.33 -6.72 -31.00
CA MET A 111 14.38 -6.73 -32.10
C MET A 111 13.21 -5.81 -31.83
N ARG A 112 12.62 -5.31 -32.92
CA ARG A 112 11.31 -4.63 -32.92
C ARG A 112 10.31 -5.46 -33.71
N VAL A 113 9.14 -5.66 -33.13
CA VAL A 113 8.00 -6.24 -33.83
C VAL A 113 7.43 -5.24 -34.84
N LEU A 114 7.32 -5.68 -36.09
CA LEU A 114 6.67 -4.94 -37.16
C LEU A 114 5.18 -5.27 -37.17
N ASP A 115 4.84 -6.53 -37.43
CA ASP A 115 3.47 -7.03 -37.58
C ASP A 115 3.34 -8.46 -37.03
N TYR A 116 2.19 -8.76 -36.44
CA TYR A 116 1.85 -10.13 -35.99
C TYR A 116 1.16 -10.92 -37.11
N LEU A 117 1.50 -12.19 -37.24
CA LEU A 117 0.95 -13.08 -38.26
C LEU A 117 -0.28 -13.83 -37.71
N PRO A 118 -1.43 -13.82 -38.43
CA PRO A 118 -2.60 -14.58 -38.03
C PRO A 118 -2.48 -16.06 -38.44
N GLY A 119 -3.23 -16.95 -37.76
CA GLY A 119 -3.43 -18.34 -38.19
C GLY A 119 -2.45 -19.38 -37.65
N THR A 120 -1.57 -19.01 -36.70
CA THR A 120 -0.71 -19.93 -35.94
C THR A 120 -1.30 -20.26 -34.56
N PRO A 121 -1.05 -21.46 -34.01
CA PRO A 121 -1.51 -21.84 -32.65
C PRO A 121 -0.72 -21.16 -31.52
N PHE A 122 0.27 -20.36 -31.87
CA PHE A 122 1.11 -19.55 -31.00
C PHE A 122 1.34 -18.18 -31.65
N LEU A 123 1.88 -17.21 -30.92
CA LEU A 123 2.20 -15.90 -31.51
C LEU A 123 3.41 -16.02 -32.45
N ALA A 124 3.25 -15.49 -33.66
CA ALA A 124 4.33 -15.32 -34.62
C ALA A 124 4.32 -13.88 -35.12
N ALA A 125 5.48 -13.28 -35.33
CA ALA A 125 5.57 -11.90 -35.78
C ALA A 125 6.75 -11.69 -36.73
N ARG A 126 6.57 -10.78 -37.69
CA ARG A 126 7.67 -10.21 -38.47
C ARG A 126 8.45 -9.25 -37.58
N VAL A 127 9.76 -9.43 -37.54
CA VAL A 127 10.62 -8.66 -36.66
C VAL A 127 11.76 -8.01 -37.43
N GLN A 128 12.15 -6.82 -36.98
CA GLN A 128 13.35 -6.14 -37.43
C GLN A 128 14.40 -6.25 -36.32
N GLN A 129 15.55 -6.86 -36.61
CA GLN A 129 16.69 -6.81 -35.69
C GLN A 129 17.26 -5.39 -35.66
N ILE A 130 17.50 -4.87 -34.45
CA ILE A 130 18.07 -3.55 -34.25
C ILE A 130 19.59 -3.73 -34.12
N PRO A 131 20.39 -3.15 -35.02
CA PRO A 131 21.84 -3.26 -34.95
C PRO A 131 22.38 -2.49 -33.73
N GLU A 132 23.38 -3.06 -33.06
CA GLU A 132 24.01 -2.44 -31.89
C GLU A 132 24.99 -1.34 -32.34
N PRO A 133 24.93 -0.13 -31.77
CA PRO A 133 25.86 0.94 -32.11
C PRO A 133 27.29 0.61 -31.64
N THR A 134 28.25 0.70 -32.56
CA THR A 134 29.69 0.49 -32.30
C THR A 134 30.44 1.79 -32.01
N ALA A 135 29.72 2.86 -31.66
CA ALA A 135 30.29 4.19 -31.47
C ALA A 135 31.33 4.18 -30.32
N THR A 136 32.55 4.61 -30.63
CA THR A 136 33.63 4.81 -29.67
C THR A 136 33.99 6.29 -29.66
N SER A 137 33.78 6.94 -28.53
CA SER A 137 34.19 8.33 -28.29
C SER A 137 34.86 8.41 -26.91
N PRO A 138 35.71 9.42 -26.65
CA PRO A 138 36.31 9.62 -25.32
C PRO A 138 35.27 9.70 -24.20
N GLU A 139 34.08 10.22 -24.50
CA GLU A 139 32.97 10.29 -23.56
C GLU A 139 32.33 8.93 -23.27
N ILE A 140 32.23 8.05 -24.27
CA ILE A 140 31.72 6.68 -24.10
C ILE A 140 32.73 5.84 -23.32
N GLU A 141 34.03 6.02 -23.59
CA GLU A 141 35.11 5.37 -22.85
C GLU A 141 35.12 5.78 -21.38
N ALA A 142 34.97 7.07 -21.08
CA ALA A 142 34.85 7.56 -19.72
C ALA A 142 33.63 6.97 -18.97
N ARG A 143 32.47 6.93 -19.63
CA ARG A 143 31.25 6.28 -19.09
C ARG A 143 31.46 4.79 -18.87
N PHE A 144 32.18 4.12 -19.77
CA PHE A 144 32.45 2.68 -19.69
C PHE A 144 33.27 2.35 -18.45
N LEU A 145 34.37 3.08 -18.22
CA LEU A 145 35.20 2.91 -17.03
C LEU A 145 34.44 3.21 -15.73
N ASN A 146 33.55 4.21 -15.74
CA ASN A 146 32.69 4.50 -14.60
C ASN A 146 31.69 3.38 -14.33
N LEU A 147 30.99 2.93 -15.38
CA LEU A 147 29.99 1.87 -15.29
C LEU A 147 30.62 0.55 -14.86
N GLN A 148 31.80 0.21 -15.37
CA GLN A 148 32.53 -1.01 -15.00
C GLN A 148 32.88 -0.99 -13.51
N ARG A 149 33.36 0.15 -13.00
CA ARG A 149 33.67 0.34 -11.58
C ARG A 149 32.43 0.17 -10.70
N GLN A 150 31.32 0.82 -11.07
CA GLN A 150 30.06 0.70 -10.34
C GLN A 150 29.51 -0.72 -10.37
N ALA A 151 29.54 -1.39 -11.53
CA ALA A 151 29.08 -2.76 -11.67
C ALA A 151 29.91 -3.74 -10.82
N MET A 152 31.24 -3.56 -10.80
CA MET A 152 32.15 -4.35 -9.94
C MET A 152 31.88 -4.10 -8.46
N GLU A 153 31.70 -2.84 -8.05
CA GLU A 153 31.37 -2.50 -6.67
C GLU A 153 30.04 -3.13 -6.24
N ALA A 154 29.00 -2.99 -7.06
CA ALA A 154 27.70 -3.60 -6.81
C ALA A 154 27.81 -5.13 -6.66
N ALA A 155 28.59 -5.78 -7.53
CA ALA A 155 28.83 -7.22 -7.45
C ALA A 155 29.53 -7.64 -6.14
N GLN A 156 30.48 -6.84 -5.62
CA GLN A 156 31.16 -7.12 -4.35
C GLN A 156 30.28 -6.94 -3.12
N LEU A 157 29.29 -6.04 -3.21
CA LEU A 157 28.36 -5.78 -2.11
C LEU A 157 27.20 -6.79 -2.05
N LEU A 158 26.98 -7.58 -3.11
CA LEU A 158 25.92 -8.57 -3.15
C LEU A 158 26.22 -9.76 -2.22
N PRO A 159 25.30 -10.12 -1.29
CA PRO A 159 25.45 -11.31 -0.47
C PRO A 159 25.30 -12.56 -1.37
N GLN A 160 26.41 -13.28 -1.58
CA GLN A 160 26.52 -14.48 -2.44
C GLN A 160 26.57 -14.21 -3.96
N ALA A 161 27.33 -13.21 -4.41
CA ALA A 161 27.64 -13.10 -5.83
C ALA A 161 28.42 -14.33 -6.35
N PRO A 162 28.01 -14.96 -7.47
CA PRO A 162 28.82 -16.00 -8.12
C PRO A 162 30.19 -15.44 -8.50
N PRO A 163 31.30 -16.15 -8.22
CA PRO A 163 32.65 -15.67 -8.54
C PRO A 163 32.84 -15.45 -10.05
N GLU A 164 32.11 -16.16 -10.91
CA GLU A 164 32.14 -15.95 -12.36
C GLU A 164 31.58 -14.59 -12.79
N LEU A 165 30.67 -13.99 -12.01
CA LEU A 165 30.02 -12.71 -12.37
C LEU A 165 31.02 -11.54 -12.34
N ALA A 166 31.85 -11.46 -11.30
CA ALA A 166 32.87 -10.41 -11.21
C ALA A 166 33.91 -10.53 -12.33
N ALA A 167 34.31 -11.77 -12.67
CA ALA A 167 35.22 -12.05 -13.77
C ALA A 167 34.61 -11.67 -15.13
N ALA A 168 33.32 -11.95 -15.35
CA ALA A 168 32.62 -11.57 -16.58
C ALA A 168 32.53 -10.04 -16.74
N LEU A 169 32.24 -9.31 -15.67
CA LEU A 169 32.17 -7.84 -15.70
C LEU A 169 33.53 -7.18 -15.94
N GLN A 170 34.60 -7.76 -15.38
CA GLN A 170 35.95 -7.28 -15.60
C GLN A 170 36.47 -7.61 -17.02
N GLY A 171 36.12 -8.79 -17.55
CA GLY A 171 36.56 -9.24 -18.87
C GLY A 171 35.80 -8.62 -20.05
N THR A 172 34.68 -7.95 -19.80
CA THR A 172 33.87 -7.33 -20.85
C THR A 172 34.55 -6.07 -21.38
N THR A 173 34.81 -6.00 -22.69
CA THR A 173 35.43 -4.84 -23.36
C THR A 173 34.45 -3.97 -24.15
N SER A 174 33.22 -4.46 -24.36
CA SER A 174 32.16 -3.77 -25.10
C SER A 174 31.29 -2.94 -24.14
N PRO A 175 31.13 -1.62 -24.35
CA PRO A 175 30.26 -0.80 -23.51
C PRO A 175 28.79 -1.19 -23.57
N ALA A 176 28.31 -1.62 -24.73
CA ALA A 176 26.93 -2.10 -24.89
C ALA A 176 26.69 -3.39 -24.09
N THR A 177 27.60 -4.36 -24.23
CA THR A 177 27.53 -5.64 -23.51
C THR A 177 27.65 -5.41 -22.00
N LEU A 178 28.50 -4.49 -21.56
CA LEU A 178 28.63 -4.16 -20.14
C LEU A 178 27.33 -3.57 -19.59
N ALA A 179 26.68 -2.66 -20.31
CA ALA A 179 25.40 -2.07 -19.88
C ALA A 179 24.29 -3.13 -19.79
N ASP A 180 24.25 -4.06 -20.74
CA ASP A 180 23.24 -5.13 -20.80
C ASP A 180 23.47 -6.19 -19.71
N LEU A 181 24.73 -6.61 -19.51
CA LEU A 181 25.12 -7.53 -18.46
C LEU A 181 24.88 -6.90 -17.07
N ALA A 182 25.27 -5.63 -16.89
CA ALA A 182 24.99 -4.83 -15.70
C ALA A 182 23.50 -4.86 -15.33
N THR A 183 22.65 -4.61 -16.31
CA THR A 183 21.20 -4.55 -16.11
C THR A 183 20.58 -5.91 -15.79
N SER A 184 21.17 -6.99 -16.33
CA SER A 184 20.66 -8.34 -16.12
C SER A 184 20.71 -8.78 -14.65
N PHE A 185 21.85 -8.57 -13.97
CA PHE A 185 22.00 -8.97 -12.57
C PHE A 185 21.44 -7.97 -11.55
N MET A 186 21.12 -6.74 -11.98
CA MET A 186 20.45 -5.79 -11.11
C MET A 186 19.02 -6.21 -10.82
N ASP A 187 18.61 -5.99 -9.58
CA ASP A 187 17.25 -6.19 -9.08
C ASP A 187 16.39 -4.93 -9.37
N LEU A 188 16.01 -4.78 -10.65
CA LEU A 188 15.17 -3.70 -11.14
C LEU A 188 13.77 -4.21 -11.50
N LYS A 189 12.78 -3.31 -11.43
CA LYS A 189 11.43 -3.63 -11.91
C LYS A 189 11.45 -3.96 -13.41
N PRO A 190 10.59 -4.88 -13.89
CA PRO A 190 10.57 -5.25 -15.31
C PRO A 190 10.39 -4.07 -16.25
N GLN A 191 9.63 -3.04 -15.85
CA GLN A 191 9.41 -1.83 -16.64
C GLN A 191 10.69 -1.00 -16.82
N ASP A 192 11.52 -0.91 -15.78
CA ASP A 192 12.80 -0.18 -15.85
C ASP A 192 13.80 -0.95 -16.73
N LYS A 193 13.83 -2.29 -16.62
CA LYS A 193 14.63 -3.14 -17.52
C LYS A 193 14.16 -3.00 -18.98
N GLN A 194 12.86 -2.90 -19.20
CA GLN A 194 12.28 -2.70 -20.53
C GLN A 194 12.67 -1.33 -21.12
N ASP A 195 12.61 -0.26 -20.32
CA ASP A 195 13.05 1.08 -20.75
C ASP A 195 14.54 1.12 -21.13
N ILE A 196 15.39 0.40 -20.38
CA ILE A 196 16.82 0.24 -20.72
C ILE A 196 16.98 -0.54 -22.03
N LEU A 197 16.23 -1.63 -22.23
CA LEU A 197 16.27 -2.43 -23.47
C LEU A 197 15.84 -1.58 -24.69
N GLU A 198 14.84 -0.72 -24.53
CA GLU A 198 14.30 0.17 -25.56
C GLU A 198 15.21 1.37 -25.89
N THR A 199 16.14 1.70 -25.00
CA THR A 199 17.07 2.83 -25.20
C THR A 199 18.20 2.43 -26.15
N ILE A 200 18.08 2.76 -27.44
CA ILE A 200 19.08 2.36 -28.45
C ILE A 200 20.37 3.19 -28.37
N ASP A 201 20.28 4.46 -27.98
CA ASP A 201 21.45 5.32 -27.80
C ASP A 201 22.34 4.83 -26.65
N LEU A 202 23.61 4.54 -26.96
CA LEU A 202 24.54 3.92 -26.03
C LEU A 202 24.88 4.83 -24.84
N ALA A 203 25.08 6.13 -25.07
CA ALA A 203 25.43 7.07 -24.00
C ALA A 203 24.27 7.23 -23.02
N LEU A 204 23.05 7.44 -23.54
CA LEU A 204 21.84 7.53 -22.73
C LEU A 204 21.56 6.22 -21.97
N ARG A 205 21.79 5.07 -22.61
CA ARG A 205 21.63 3.76 -21.94
C ARG A 205 22.61 3.62 -20.79
N MET A 206 23.89 3.92 -20.99
CA MET A 206 24.91 3.85 -19.94
C MET A 206 24.61 4.80 -18.78
N ASP A 207 24.10 6.00 -19.07
CA ASP A 207 23.70 6.97 -18.03
C ASP A 207 22.50 6.47 -17.21
N LYS A 208 21.51 5.83 -17.85
CA LYS A 208 20.37 5.18 -17.17
C LYS A 208 20.85 4.04 -16.26
N VAL A 209 21.67 3.14 -16.79
CA VAL A 209 22.21 1.99 -16.03
C VAL A 209 23.07 2.47 -14.86
N SER A 210 23.94 3.46 -15.08
CA SER A 210 24.79 4.06 -14.04
C SER A 210 23.97 4.67 -12.90
N ARG A 211 22.86 5.36 -13.21
CA ARG A 211 21.94 5.92 -12.20
C ARG A 211 21.32 4.83 -11.34
N HIS A 212 20.77 3.79 -11.97
CA HIS A 212 20.18 2.66 -11.26
C HIS A 212 21.20 1.90 -10.40
N LEU A 213 22.42 1.71 -10.90
CA LEU A 213 23.51 1.11 -10.14
C LEU A 213 23.89 1.97 -8.92
N ALA A 214 23.96 3.29 -9.06
CA ALA A 214 24.29 4.19 -7.96
C ALA A 214 23.27 4.10 -6.82
N GLU A 215 21.98 4.16 -7.15
CA GLU A 215 20.88 3.98 -6.19
C GLU A 215 20.96 2.60 -5.50
N ARG A 216 21.25 1.54 -6.27
CA ARG A 216 21.35 0.18 -5.70
C ARG A 216 22.57 0.00 -4.81
N ILE A 217 23.71 0.57 -5.17
CA ILE A 217 24.93 0.53 -4.35
C ILE A 217 24.68 1.21 -3.00
N GLU A 218 23.97 2.33 -2.96
CA GLU A 218 23.63 3.01 -1.71
C GLU A 218 22.80 2.12 -0.77
N VAL A 219 21.77 1.45 -1.32
CA VAL A 219 20.94 0.49 -0.58
C VAL A 219 21.78 -0.70 -0.09
N LEU A 220 22.65 -1.25 -0.94
CA LEU A 220 23.51 -2.39 -0.58
C LEU A 220 24.53 -2.02 0.50
N ARG A 221 25.15 -0.82 0.42
CA ARG A 221 26.06 -0.30 1.45
C ARG A 221 25.35 -0.13 2.78
N LEU A 222 24.16 0.49 2.79
CA LEU A 222 23.37 0.65 4.01
C LEU A 222 22.97 -0.71 4.60
N SER A 223 22.58 -1.66 3.75
CA SER A 223 22.24 -3.02 4.18
C SER A 223 23.44 -3.76 4.76
N GLN A 224 24.63 -3.60 4.16
CA GLN A 224 25.87 -4.16 4.69
C GLN A 224 26.30 -3.46 5.98
N GLU A 225 26.12 -2.14 6.11
CA GLU A 225 26.40 -1.39 7.34
C GLU A 225 25.47 -1.81 8.48
N ILE A 226 24.17 -1.96 8.20
CA ILE A 226 23.20 -2.52 9.16
C ILE A 226 23.61 -3.95 9.51
N GLY A 227 23.95 -4.77 8.52
CA GLY A 227 24.44 -6.13 8.72
C GLY A 227 25.72 -6.19 9.55
N GLN A 228 26.66 -5.26 9.35
CA GLN A 228 27.90 -5.13 10.12
C GLN A 228 27.66 -4.58 11.51
N LYS A 229 26.77 -3.61 11.71
CA LYS A 229 26.36 -3.15 13.06
C LYS A 229 25.64 -4.25 13.83
N THR A 230 24.77 -4.99 13.14
CA THR A 230 24.11 -6.17 13.70
C THR A 230 25.14 -7.24 14.04
N ARG A 231 26.07 -7.55 13.12
CA ARG A 231 27.20 -8.45 13.38
C ARG A 231 28.14 -7.94 14.46
N ALA A 232 28.38 -6.65 14.60
CA ALA A 232 29.23 -6.09 15.65
C ALA A 232 28.55 -6.23 17.02
N VAL A 233 27.22 -6.05 17.10
CA VAL A 233 26.43 -6.34 18.30
C VAL A 233 26.41 -7.86 18.57
N PHE A 234 26.35 -8.70 17.54
CA PHE A 234 26.46 -10.15 17.67
C PHE A 234 27.88 -10.59 18.04
N ASP A 235 28.92 -10.00 17.50
CA ASP A 235 30.35 -10.26 17.77
C ASP A 235 30.73 -9.73 19.14
N GLU A 236 30.13 -8.64 19.60
CA GLU A 236 30.26 -8.14 20.97
C GLU A 236 29.55 -9.09 21.93
N ARG A 237 28.35 -9.58 21.62
CA ARG A 237 27.68 -10.65 22.36
C ARG A 237 28.39 -12.00 22.27
N GLN A 238 29.05 -12.31 21.16
CA GLN A 238 29.77 -13.55 20.92
C GLN A 238 31.15 -13.48 21.58
N ARG A 239 31.79 -12.30 21.61
CA ARG A 239 32.98 -12.02 22.42
C ARG A 239 32.64 -12.00 23.90
N GLU A 240 31.47 -11.50 24.30
CA GLU A 240 30.95 -11.58 25.67
C GLU A 240 30.60 -13.03 26.03
N ALA A 241 30.06 -13.81 25.10
CA ALA A 241 29.81 -15.25 25.26
C ALA A 241 31.12 -16.06 25.31
N ILE A 242 32.12 -15.73 24.49
CA ILE A 242 33.47 -16.33 24.52
C ILE A 242 34.20 -15.90 25.78
N LEU A 243 34.07 -14.66 26.25
CA LEU A 243 34.62 -14.19 27.52
C LEU A 243 33.91 -14.85 28.70
N ARG A 244 32.59 -15.07 28.62
CA ARG A 244 31.83 -15.87 29.60
C ARG A 244 32.20 -17.34 29.53
N GLU A 245 32.48 -17.90 28.36
CA GLU A 245 32.93 -19.27 28.18
C GLU A 245 34.38 -19.43 28.63
N GLN A 246 35.25 -18.45 28.42
CA GLN A 246 36.60 -18.38 28.95
C GLN A 246 36.58 -18.15 30.46
N MET A 247 35.70 -17.30 31.00
CA MET A 247 35.45 -17.20 32.44
C MET A 247 34.91 -18.51 32.99
N ALA A 248 33.98 -19.17 32.31
CA ALA A 248 33.46 -20.49 32.69
C ALA A 248 34.53 -21.58 32.56
N THR A 249 35.49 -21.45 31.64
CA THR A 249 36.62 -22.37 31.46
C THR A 249 37.69 -22.11 32.52
N ILE A 250 37.92 -20.86 32.90
CA ILE A 250 38.75 -20.45 34.04
C ILE A 250 38.10 -20.92 35.35
N GLN A 251 36.77 -20.79 35.51
CA GLN A 251 35.98 -21.32 36.63
C GLN A 251 36.00 -22.86 36.67
N ARG A 252 35.95 -23.54 35.51
CA ARG A 252 36.14 -25.01 35.41
C ARG A 252 37.58 -25.43 35.75
N GLN A 253 38.61 -24.67 35.34
CA GLN A 253 40.01 -24.93 35.70
C GLN A 253 40.32 -24.61 37.17
N LEU A 254 39.55 -23.69 37.78
CA LEU A 254 39.59 -23.36 39.21
C LEU A 254 38.78 -24.35 40.08
N GLY A 255 38.10 -25.33 39.49
CA GLY A 255 37.46 -26.43 40.22
C GLY A 255 36.04 -26.17 40.71
N GLU A 256 35.24 -25.32 40.05
CA GLU A 256 33.81 -25.18 40.35
C GLU A 256 32.95 -26.06 39.43
N GLY A 257 32.74 -27.31 39.82
CA GLY A 257 31.95 -28.32 39.10
C GLY A 257 30.43 -28.27 39.29
N ASP A 258 29.86 -27.19 39.83
CA ASP A 258 28.45 -27.15 40.28
C ASP A 258 27.48 -26.34 39.40
N GLY A 259 27.94 -25.69 38.32
CA GLY A 259 27.12 -24.75 37.54
C GLY A 259 25.87 -25.33 36.87
N LYS A 260 25.98 -26.52 36.25
CA LYS A 260 24.85 -27.13 35.53
C LYS A 260 23.74 -27.63 36.45
N ALA A 261 24.13 -28.18 37.60
CA ALA A 261 23.18 -28.65 38.60
C ALA A 261 22.41 -27.48 39.22
N ALA A 262 23.08 -26.34 39.46
CA ALA A 262 22.44 -25.11 39.90
C ALA A 262 21.45 -24.56 38.85
N GLU A 263 21.84 -24.50 37.57
CA GLU A 263 20.94 -24.03 36.49
C GLU A 263 19.69 -24.92 36.35
N VAL A 264 19.86 -26.25 36.41
CA VAL A 264 18.72 -27.18 36.35
C VAL A 264 17.78 -27.00 37.55
N ALA A 265 18.32 -26.74 38.74
CA ALA A 265 17.52 -26.45 39.93
C ALA A 265 16.73 -25.13 39.79
N GLU A 266 17.34 -24.08 39.25
CA GLU A 266 16.67 -22.81 38.95
C GLU A 266 15.54 -22.98 37.93
N LEU A 267 15.80 -23.69 36.83
CA LEU A 267 14.77 -23.99 35.82
C LEU A 267 13.63 -24.83 36.37
N THR A 268 13.93 -25.81 37.22
CA THR A 268 12.91 -26.62 37.89
C THR A 268 11.97 -25.74 38.72
N LYS A 269 12.55 -24.82 39.51
CA LYS A 269 11.77 -23.88 40.31
C LYS A 269 10.93 -22.95 39.43
N ALA A 270 11.53 -22.40 38.35
CA ALA A 270 10.85 -21.49 37.45
C ALA A 270 9.68 -22.13 36.69
N ILE A 271 9.79 -23.42 36.31
CA ILE A 271 8.70 -24.17 35.67
C ILE A 271 7.52 -24.33 36.64
N ILE A 272 7.79 -24.61 37.92
CA ILE A 272 6.75 -24.73 38.95
C ILE A 272 6.09 -23.36 39.19
N ASP A 273 6.88 -22.30 39.29
CA ASP A 273 6.40 -20.94 39.53
C ASP A 273 5.55 -20.40 38.36
N ALA A 274 5.80 -20.86 37.12
CA ALA A 274 5.06 -20.48 35.92
C ALA A 274 3.59 -20.97 35.90
N LYS A 275 3.23 -21.98 36.72
CA LYS A 275 1.87 -22.54 36.83
C LYS A 275 1.28 -22.96 35.48
N MET A 276 2.07 -23.73 34.72
CA MET A 276 1.67 -24.23 33.41
C MET A 276 0.52 -25.24 33.49
N PRO A 277 -0.33 -25.36 32.46
CA PRO A 277 -1.29 -26.47 32.35
C PRO A 277 -0.57 -27.83 32.30
N PRO A 278 -1.24 -28.95 32.64
CA PRO A 278 -0.59 -30.26 32.74
C PRO A 278 0.14 -30.71 31.47
N GLU A 279 -0.39 -30.41 30.28
CA GLU A 279 0.24 -30.74 29.00
C GLU A 279 1.54 -29.94 28.78
N ALA A 280 1.51 -28.64 29.05
CA ALA A 280 2.65 -27.74 28.93
C ALA A 280 3.74 -28.05 29.98
N GLU A 281 3.34 -28.31 31.22
CA GLU A 281 4.25 -28.68 32.31
C GLU A 281 4.97 -30.01 32.02
N SER A 282 4.23 -31.03 31.58
CA SER A 282 4.79 -32.33 31.20
C SER A 282 5.82 -32.19 30.07
N GLN A 283 5.51 -31.35 29.07
CA GLN A 283 6.43 -31.08 27.96
C GLN A 283 7.68 -30.30 28.43
N ALA A 284 7.53 -29.30 29.32
CA ALA A 284 8.64 -28.57 29.92
C ALA A 284 9.56 -29.49 30.73
N GLN A 285 8.99 -30.37 31.56
CA GLN A 285 9.75 -31.34 32.35
C GLN A 285 10.49 -32.35 31.46
N LYS A 286 9.88 -32.81 30.36
CA LYS A 286 10.51 -33.71 29.40
C LYS A 286 11.72 -33.07 28.72
N GLU A 287 11.60 -31.82 28.30
CA GLU A 287 12.71 -31.07 27.68
C GLU A 287 13.78 -30.70 28.71
N LEU A 288 13.41 -30.42 29.97
CA LEU A 288 14.38 -30.20 31.05
C LEU A 288 15.23 -31.45 31.33
N ARG A 289 14.62 -32.65 31.41
CA ARG A 289 15.37 -33.92 31.56
C ARG A 289 16.29 -34.18 30.37
N ARG A 290 15.89 -33.75 29.17
CA ARG A 290 16.73 -33.84 27.96
C ARG A 290 17.92 -32.87 28.08
N TYR A 291 17.69 -31.64 28.52
CA TYR A 291 18.73 -30.63 28.76
C TYR A 291 19.75 -31.08 29.81
N GLU A 292 19.28 -31.68 30.92
CA GLU A 292 20.13 -32.21 31.99
C GLU A 292 21.13 -33.27 31.47
N ARG A 293 20.66 -34.18 30.61
CA ARG A 293 21.48 -35.27 30.03
C ARG A 293 22.39 -34.83 28.88
N MET A 294 22.10 -33.70 28.24
CA MET A 294 22.87 -33.21 27.10
C MET A 294 24.20 -32.60 27.53
N PRO A 295 25.33 -32.85 26.85
CA PRO A 295 26.55 -32.09 27.08
C PRO A 295 26.33 -30.59 26.81
N GLU A 296 26.88 -29.70 27.63
CA GLU A 296 26.74 -28.23 27.47
C GLU A 296 27.27 -27.73 26.11
N ALA A 297 28.26 -28.41 25.53
CA ALA A 297 28.83 -28.07 24.23
C ALA A 297 27.97 -28.50 23.03
N ALA A 298 26.83 -29.16 23.23
CA ALA A 298 25.97 -29.60 22.15
C ALA A 298 25.19 -28.42 21.54
N ALA A 299 25.19 -28.29 20.21
CA ALA A 299 24.46 -27.23 19.50
C ALA A 299 22.94 -27.21 19.80
N GLU A 300 22.36 -28.35 20.16
CA GLU A 300 20.95 -28.47 20.56
C GLU A 300 20.65 -27.92 21.97
N SER A 301 21.67 -27.85 22.84
CA SER A 301 21.49 -27.43 24.24
C SER A 301 20.95 -26.00 24.34
N GLY A 302 21.51 -25.07 23.55
CA GLY A 302 21.03 -23.69 23.48
C GLY A 302 19.61 -23.54 22.93
N MET A 303 19.21 -24.42 22.00
CA MET A 303 17.84 -24.43 21.46
C MET A 303 16.83 -24.90 22.51
N VAL A 304 17.15 -25.96 23.25
CA VAL A 304 16.31 -26.48 24.34
C VAL A 304 16.22 -25.45 25.47
N ARG A 305 17.33 -24.80 25.83
CA ARG A 305 17.36 -23.72 26.83
C ARG A 305 16.46 -22.56 26.46
N SER A 306 16.55 -22.07 25.22
CA SER A 306 15.71 -20.99 24.70
C SER A 306 14.23 -21.36 24.70
N TYR A 307 13.91 -22.61 24.35
CA TYR A 307 12.55 -23.12 24.39
C TYR A 307 11.98 -23.15 25.82
N LEU A 308 12.78 -23.58 26.80
CA LEU A 308 12.40 -23.54 28.21
C LEU A 308 12.19 -22.10 28.70
N ASP A 309 13.04 -21.14 28.31
CA ASP A 309 12.83 -19.72 28.63
C ASP A 309 11.48 -19.21 28.10
N TRP A 310 11.17 -19.52 26.84
CA TRP A 310 9.87 -19.14 26.25
C TRP A 310 8.70 -19.73 27.03
N LEU A 311 8.76 -21.00 27.42
CA LEU A 311 7.70 -21.60 28.23
C LEU A 311 7.59 -20.94 29.61
N ILE A 312 8.70 -20.66 30.28
CA ILE A 312 8.71 -20.07 31.63
C ILE A 312 8.19 -18.62 31.62
N GLU A 313 8.57 -17.82 30.63
CA GLU A 313 8.23 -16.39 30.56
C GLU A 313 6.79 -16.13 30.06
N LEU A 314 6.11 -17.14 29.50
CA LEU A 314 4.74 -16.99 29.05
C LEU A 314 3.74 -16.94 30.23
N PRO A 315 2.74 -16.04 30.18
CA PRO A 315 1.75 -15.90 31.25
C PRO A 315 0.67 -16.99 31.16
N TRP A 316 0.94 -18.17 31.73
CA TRP A 316 0.00 -19.30 31.77
C TRP A 316 -1.17 -19.11 32.72
N SER A 317 -0.98 -18.36 33.80
CA SER A 317 -2.05 -18.08 34.76
C SER A 317 -2.97 -16.95 34.28
N ILE A 318 -4.28 -17.10 34.48
CA ILE A 318 -5.25 -16.03 34.17
C ILE A 318 -5.25 -15.03 35.34
N PRO A 319 -4.99 -13.74 35.10
CA PRO A 319 -5.13 -12.72 36.14
C PRO A 319 -6.60 -12.51 36.54
N GLU A 320 -6.83 -12.06 37.77
CA GLU A 320 -8.17 -11.72 38.25
C GLU A 320 -8.80 -10.62 37.36
N GLU A 321 -10.02 -10.88 36.84
CA GLU A 321 -10.72 -9.92 35.98
C GLU A 321 -11.51 -8.91 36.82
N LYS A 322 -11.12 -7.64 36.75
CA LYS A 322 -11.92 -6.56 37.35
C LYS A 322 -13.22 -6.36 36.56
N PRO A 323 -14.35 -6.11 37.23
CA PRO A 323 -15.61 -5.82 36.55
C PRO A 323 -15.52 -4.49 35.79
N ILE A 324 -16.11 -4.45 34.60
CA ILE A 324 -16.13 -3.25 33.76
C ILE A 324 -17.10 -2.22 34.37
N ASP A 325 -16.61 -1.02 34.65
CA ASP A 325 -17.44 0.12 35.02
C ASP A 325 -17.78 0.96 33.79
N ILE A 326 -19.06 0.96 33.42
CA ILE A 326 -19.56 1.68 32.25
C ILE A 326 -19.56 3.20 32.48
N ALA A 327 -19.79 3.66 33.71
CA ALA A 327 -19.77 5.08 34.02
C ALA A 327 -18.34 5.63 33.90
N GLU A 328 -17.36 4.87 34.39
CA GLU A 328 -15.95 5.23 34.25
C GLU A 328 -15.47 5.12 32.80
N ALA A 329 -15.90 4.08 32.07
CA ALA A 329 -15.59 3.94 30.65
C ALA A 329 -16.04 5.15 29.81
N ARG A 330 -17.24 5.70 30.09
CA ARG A 330 -17.72 6.94 29.43
C ARG A 330 -16.79 8.12 29.70
N LYS A 331 -16.41 8.33 30.96
CA LYS A 331 -15.48 9.41 31.34
C LYS A 331 -14.14 9.27 30.66
N ILE A 332 -13.56 8.06 30.61
CA ILE A 332 -12.28 7.81 29.93
C ILE A 332 -12.38 8.14 28.44
N LEU A 333 -13.43 7.66 27.76
CA LEU A 333 -13.62 7.94 26.33
C LEU A 333 -13.82 9.44 26.05
N ASP A 334 -14.53 10.15 26.92
CA ASP A 334 -14.77 11.61 26.79
C ASP A 334 -13.54 12.45 27.11
N GLN A 335 -12.70 12.00 28.03
CA GLN A 335 -11.43 12.64 28.35
C GLN A 335 -10.39 12.46 27.24
N ASP A 336 -10.34 11.27 26.62
CA ASP A 336 -9.30 10.95 25.65
C ASP A 336 -9.68 11.39 24.21
N HIS A 337 -10.97 11.53 23.90
CA HIS A 337 -11.46 11.81 22.55
C HIS A 337 -12.50 12.93 22.51
N TYR A 338 -12.28 13.92 21.64
CA TYR A 338 -13.27 14.97 21.38
C TYR A 338 -14.28 14.53 20.32
N GLY A 339 -15.57 14.78 20.56
CA GLY A 339 -16.66 14.38 19.66
C GLY A 339 -16.84 12.86 19.59
N LEU A 340 -17.07 12.33 18.39
CA LEU A 340 -17.25 10.90 18.12
C LEU A 340 -18.39 10.22 18.91
N GLU A 341 -19.46 10.95 19.24
CA GLU A 341 -20.57 10.46 20.09
C GLU A 341 -21.15 9.11 19.64
N LYS A 342 -21.39 8.94 18.33
CA LYS A 342 -21.90 7.67 17.77
C LYS A 342 -20.92 6.51 18.02
N ILE A 343 -19.62 6.74 17.87
CA ILE A 343 -18.57 5.72 18.03
C ILE A 343 -18.38 5.37 19.51
N LYS A 344 -18.33 6.39 20.37
CA LYS A 344 -18.29 6.18 21.84
C LYS A 344 -19.49 5.38 22.30
N GLY A 345 -20.70 5.70 21.80
CA GLY A 345 -21.91 4.92 22.06
C GLY A 345 -21.76 3.44 21.73
N ARG A 346 -21.25 3.12 20.53
CA ARG A 346 -20.97 1.73 20.11
C ARG A 346 -19.94 1.03 21.00
N ILE A 347 -18.87 1.71 21.38
CA ILE A 347 -17.87 1.15 22.30
C ILE A 347 -18.50 0.84 23.66
N ILE A 348 -19.38 1.72 24.16
CA ILE A 348 -20.09 1.47 25.41
C ILE A 348 -21.06 0.28 25.30
N GLU A 349 -21.77 0.13 24.18
CA GLU A 349 -22.60 -1.05 23.91
C GLU A 349 -21.76 -2.33 23.94
N TYR A 350 -20.62 -2.33 23.26
CA TYR A 350 -19.65 -3.43 23.27
C TYR A 350 -19.18 -3.80 24.68
N LEU A 351 -18.77 -2.80 25.46
CA LEU A 351 -18.31 -2.99 26.84
C LEU A 351 -19.44 -3.49 27.76
N ALA A 352 -20.68 -3.06 27.54
CA ALA A 352 -21.84 -3.52 28.30
C ALA A 352 -22.13 -5.01 28.05
N VAL A 353 -22.08 -5.46 26.80
CA VAL A 353 -22.22 -6.89 26.45
C VAL A 353 -21.11 -7.72 27.09
N ARG A 354 -19.85 -7.25 27.03
CA ARG A 354 -18.71 -7.89 27.70
C ARG A 354 -18.85 -7.96 29.21
N LYS A 355 -19.48 -6.96 29.84
CA LYS A 355 -19.77 -6.97 31.28
C LYS A 355 -20.77 -8.07 31.65
N LEU A 356 -21.80 -8.27 30.83
CA LEU A 356 -22.84 -9.28 31.06
C LEU A 356 -22.37 -10.69 30.70
N ALA A 357 -21.55 -10.83 29.65
CA ALA A 357 -21.00 -12.10 29.19
C ALA A 357 -19.47 -11.99 28.99
N PRO A 358 -18.66 -12.09 30.07
CA PRO A 358 -17.20 -11.97 29.99
C PRO A 358 -16.52 -13.00 29.07
N GLY A 359 -17.08 -14.22 28.98
CA GLY A 359 -16.66 -15.29 28.08
C GLY A 359 -17.55 -15.46 26.85
N GLY A 360 -18.44 -14.50 26.57
CA GLY A 360 -19.34 -14.55 25.41
C GLY A 360 -18.60 -14.33 24.09
N LYS A 361 -19.15 -14.90 23.01
CA LYS A 361 -18.68 -14.66 21.63
C LYS A 361 -19.11 -13.25 21.19
N ALA A 362 -18.39 -12.24 21.64
CA ALA A 362 -18.58 -10.87 21.17
C ALA A 362 -17.86 -10.69 19.82
N PRO A 363 -18.46 -9.99 18.84
CA PRO A 363 -17.80 -9.70 17.57
C PRO A 363 -16.53 -8.87 17.78
N ILE A 364 -15.58 -9.01 16.86
CA ILE A 364 -14.32 -8.25 16.92
C ILE A 364 -14.58 -6.84 16.43
N LEU A 365 -14.25 -5.82 17.23
CA LEU A 365 -14.39 -4.44 16.77
C LEU A 365 -13.35 -4.15 15.68
N CYS A 366 -13.79 -3.66 14.52
CA CYS A 366 -12.91 -3.22 13.45
C CYS A 366 -13.11 -1.73 13.16
N PHE A 367 -12.11 -0.91 13.50
CA PHE A 367 -12.13 0.52 13.22
C PHE A 367 -11.61 0.80 11.81
N VAL A 368 -12.47 1.36 10.96
CA VAL A 368 -12.15 1.68 9.56
C VAL A 368 -12.16 3.19 9.37
N GLY A 369 -11.16 3.74 8.69
CA GLY A 369 -11.16 5.15 8.32
C GLY A 369 -9.79 5.64 7.86
N PRO A 370 -9.66 6.91 7.45
CA PRO A 370 -8.37 7.43 6.99
C PRO A 370 -7.29 7.42 8.09
N PRO A 371 -6.00 7.55 7.74
CA PRO A 371 -4.94 7.63 8.73
C PRO A 371 -5.07 8.90 9.58
N GLY A 372 -4.71 8.81 10.87
CA GLY A 372 -4.71 9.96 11.77
C GLY A 372 -6.07 10.34 12.36
N VAL A 373 -7.10 9.49 12.23
CA VAL A 373 -8.42 9.69 12.87
C VAL A 373 -8.50 9.17 14.31
N GLY A 374 -7.42 8.65 14.90
CA GLY A 374 -7.42 8.22 16.31
C GLY A 374 -7.86 6.78 16.57
N LYS A 375 -7.79 5.89 15.56
CA LYS A 375 -8.12 4.45 15.70
C LYS A 375 -7.32 3.79 16.83
N THR A 376 -6.00 3.99 16.84
CA THR A 376 -5.11 3.42 17.87
C THR A 376 -5.39 3.97 19.26
N SER A 377 -5.66 5.27 19.38
CA SER A 377 -5.98 5.90 20.66
C SER A 377 -7.32 5.40 21.22
N LEU A 378 -8.30 5.06 20.38
CA LEU A 378 -9.55 4.42 20.84
C LEU A 378 -9.29 3.04 21.43
N GLY A 379 -8.44 2.22 20.80
CA GLY A 379 -8.03 0.92 21.35
C GLY A 379 -7.34 1.04 22.72
N GLN A 380 -6.51 2.07 22.92
CA GLN A 380 -5.88 2.36 24.21
C GLN A 380 -6.90 2.77 25.27
N SER A 381 -7.86 3.63 24.93
CA SER A 381 -8.94 4.04 25.85
C SER A 381 -9.83 2.85 26.24
N ILE A 382 -10.11 1.92 25.31
CA ILE A 382 -10.83 0.67 25.61
C ILE A 382 -10.04 -0.18 26.61
N ALA A 383 -8.74 -0.36 26.40
CA ALA A 383 -7.88 -1.12 27.31
C ALA A 383 -7.84 -0.49 28.72
N ARG A 384 -7.72 0.84 28.80
CA ARG A 384 -7.77 1.61 30.04
C ARG A 384 -9.12 1.46 30.74
N ALA A 385 -10.23 1.56 30.01
CA ALA A 385 -11.57 1.37 30.55
C ALA A 385 -11.80 -0.06 31.09
N MET A 386 -11.18 -1.06 30.48
CA MET A 386 -11.23 -2.46 30.95
C MET A 386 -10.20 -2.77 32.05
N SER A 387 -9.31 -1.82 32.40
CA SER A 387 -8.15 -2.07 33.27
C SER A 387 -7.27 -3.24 32.81
N ARG A 388 -7.11 -3.39 31.48
CA ARG A 388 -6.33 -4.45 30.85
C ARG A 388 -5.08 -3.87 30.18
N PRO A 389 -3.95 -4.59 30.16
CA PRO A 389 -2.78 -4.17 29.39
C PRO A 389 -3.10 -4.05 27.90
N PHE A 390 -2.52 -3.04 27.25
CA PHE A 390 -2.67 -2.80 25.81
C PHE A 390 -1.41 -3.24 25.07
N VAL A 391 -1.60 -4.00 23.99
CA VAL A 391 -0.52 -4.37 23.07
C VAL A 391 -0.96 -4.17 21.64
N ARG A 392 -0.03 -3.72 20.78
CA ARG A 392 -0.27 -3.48 19.37
C ARG A 392 0.60 -4.41 18.54
N VAL A 393 -0.03 -5.10 17.59
CA VAL A 393 0.61 -5.96 16.59
C VAL A 393 0.30 -5.38 15.23
N SER A 394 1.35 -5.07 14.47
CA SER A 394 1.21 -4.55 13.09
C SER A 394 1.10 -5.72 12.13
N LEU A 395 0.04 -5.76 11.33
CA LEU A 395 -0.17 -6.76 10.28
C LEU A 395 0.19 -6.20 8.88
N GLY A 396 0.54 -4.92 8.79
CA GLY A 396 0.98 -4.30 7.55
C GLY A 396 2.28 -4.93 7.03
N GLY A 397 2.23 -5.48 5.82
CA GLY A 397 3.38 -6.14 5.19
C GLY A 397 3.58 -7.60 5.61
N VAL A 398 2.67 -8.18 6.39
CA VAL A 398 2.68 -9.61 6.68
C VAL A 398 2.29 -10.37 5.42
N HIS A 399 3.17 -11.28 5.00
CA HIS A 399 3.01 -12.08 3.79
C HIS A 399 3.09 -13.59 4.06
N ASP A 400 3.56 -13.99 5.24
CA ASP A 400 3.76 -15.39 5.60
C ASP A 400 2.96 -15.77 6.85
N GLU A 401 2.42 -16.98 6.84
CA GLU A 401 1.76 -17.61 7.97
C GLU A 401 2.71 -17.77 9.18
N ALA A 402 4.00 -17.99 8.91
CA ALA A 402 5.02 -18.15 9.94
C ALA A 402 5.20 -16.89 10.80
N GLU A 403 4.83 -15.70 10.30
CA GLU A 403 4.84 -14.48 11.13
C GLU A 403 3.74 -14.50 12.21
N ILE A 404 2.65 -15.23 11.98
CA ILE A 404 1.53 -15.35 12.94
C ILE A 404 1.70 -16.59 13.84
N ARG A 405 2.04 -17.75 13.26
CA ARG A 405 2.19 -19.04 13.97
C ARG A 405 3.62 -19.40 14.38
N GLY A 406 4.62 -18.61 14.00
CA GLY A 406 6.03 -18.91 14.26
C GLY A 406 6.61 -19.99 13.35
N HIS A 407 7.91 -20.22 13.51
CA HIS A 407 8.64 -21.26 12.79
C HIS A 407 8.76 -22.55 13.63
N ARG A 408 8.86 -23.70 12.97
CA ARG A 408 9.16 -24.95 13.67
C ARG A 408 10.52 -24.88 14.36
N ARG A 409 10.61 -25.38 15.59
CA ARG A 409 11.83 -25.38 16.42
C ARG A 409 13.06 -26.04 15.77
N THR A 410 12.87 -26.87 14.75
CA THR A 410 13.95 -27.53 14.00
C THR A 410 14.79 -26.57 13.15
N TYR A 411 14.28 -25.37 12.87
CA TYR A 411 15.03 -24.37 12.10
C TYR A 411 16.00 -23.59 13.00
N ILE A 412 17.22 -23.38 12.50
CA ILE A 412 18.22 -22.56 13.19
C ILE A 412 17.70 -21.12 13.21
N GLY A 413 17.58 -20.53 14.40
CA GLY A 413 17.01 -19.19 14.58
C GLY A 413 15.47 -19.12 14.60
N ALA A 414 14.78 -20.25 14.77
CA ALA A 414 13.32 -20.28 14.88
C ALA A 414 12.83 -19.38 16.02
N LEU A 415 11.75 -18.63 15.75
CA LEU A 415 11.06 -17.77 16.71
C LEU A 415 9.56 -18.12 16.75
N PRO A 416 8.89 -17.93 17.90
CA PRO A 416 7.43 -17.95 17.99
C PRO A 416 6.80 -16.85 17.13
N GLY A 417 5.52 -17.01 16.79
CA GLY A 417 4.78 -16.02 16.02
C GLY A 417 4.53 -14.72 16.78
N ASN A 418 4.21 -13.65 16.03
CA ASN A 418 4.00 -12.30 16.55
C ASN A 418 2.94 -12.24 17.67
N ILE A 419 1.93 -13.12 17.63
CA ILE A 419 0.89 -13.21 18.67
C ILE A 419 1.48 -13.65 20.01
N ILE A 420 2.26 -14.73 20.03
CA ILE A 420 2.92 -15.25 21.24
C ILE A 420 3.96 -14.24 21.76
N GLN A 421 4.74 -13.64 20.86
CA GLN A 421 5.70 -12.60 21.22
C GLN A 421 5.01 -11.39 21.89
N ALA A 422 3.86 -10.95 21.37
CA ALA A 422 3.09 -9.86 21.93
C ALA A 422 2.55 -10.20 23.34
N ILE A 423 2.09 -11.43 23.56
CA ILE A 423 1.61 -11.89 24.87
C ILE A 423 2.75 -11.91 25.89
N LYS A 424 3.90 -12.47 25.53
CA LYS A 424 5.10 -12.45 26.37
C LYS A 424 5.49 -11.03 26.75
N LYS A 425 5.56 -10.11 25.77
CA LYS A 425 5.91 -8.70 26.02
C LYS A 425 4.94 -8.00 26.96
N THR A 426 3.67 -8.41 26.94
CA THR A 426 2.61 -7.83 27.77
C THR A 426 2.61 -8.42 29.18
N GLY A 427 3.10 -9.65 29.35
CA GLY A 427 3.13 -10.35 30.63
C GLY A 427 1.75 -10.76 31.17
N ALA A 428 0.70 -10.65 30.37
CA ALA A 428 -0.67 -10.94 30.78
C ALA A 428 -1.48 -11.56 29.64
N ARG A 429 -2.24 -12.63 29.94
CA ARG A 429 -3.10 -13.34 28.99
C ARG A 429 -4.43 -12.62 28.71
N ASN A 430 -4.85 -11.74 29.60
CA ASN A 430 -6.11 -10.98 29.48
C ASN A 430 -5.90 -9.57 28.90
N CYS A 431 -4.99 -9.41 27.94
CA CYS A 431 -4.69 -8.12 27.30
C CYS A 431 -5.73 -7.71 26.26
N VAL A 432 -5.75 -6.41 25.94
CA VAL A 432 -6.37 -5.90 24.72
C VAL A 432 -5.29 -5.86 23.63
N MET A 433 -5.46 -6.70 22.61
CA MET A 433 -4.55 -6.80 21.47
C MET A 433 -5.14 -6.09 20.27
N MET A 434 -4.48 -5.01 19.85
CA MET A 434 -4.84 -4.28 18.64
C MET A 434 -4.07 -4.82 17.44
N LEU A 435 -4.81 -5.29 16.43
CA LEU A 435 -4.34 -5.73 15.13
C LEU A 435 -4.40 -4.55 14.14
N ASP A 436 -3.25 -3.93 13.92
CA ASP A 436 -3.11 -2.71 13.13
C ASP A 436 -2.90 -3.03 11.64
N GLU A 437 -3.51 -2.25 10.76
CA GLU A 437 -3.41 -2.38 9.29
C GLU A 437 -3.76 -3.77 8.72
N ILE A 438 -4.88 -4.35 9.16
CA ILE A 438 -5.35 -5.66 8.69
C ILE A 438 -5.69 -5.69 7.19
N ASP A 439 -5.96 -4.52 6.60
CA ASP A 439 -6.20 -4.31 5.17
C ASP A 439 -4.93 -4.40 4.31
N LYS A 440 -3.75 -4.44 4.93
CA LYS A 440 -2.45 -4.52 4.24
C LYS A 440 -1.79 -5.90 4.35
N MET A 441 -2.52 -6.91 4.81
CA MET A 441 -2.04 -8.29 4.75
C MET A 441 -2.04 -8.75 3.29
N GLY A 442 -0.91 -9.29 2.83
CA GLY A 442 -0.79 -9.82 1.47
C GLY A 442 -0.74 -11.34 1.48
N ARG A 443 -1.14 -11.96 0.36
CA ARG A 443 -0.93 -13.39 0.15
C ARG A 443 0.50 -13.63 -0.32
N GLY A 444 1.27 -14.39 0.46
CA GLY A 444 2.61 -14.84 0.06
C GLY A 444 2.59 -16.16 -0.70
N VAL A 445 3.78 -16.57 -1.15
CA VAL A 445 4.00 -17.83 -1.87
C VAL A 445 3.94 -19.06 -0.93
N GLN A 446 4.20 -18.88 0.37
CA GLN A 446 4.34 -19.97 1.35
C GLN A 446 3.10 -20.20 2.25
N GLY A 447 2.03 -19.42 2.11
CA GLY A 447 0.80 -19.60 2.89
C GLY A 447 -0.12 -18.39 2.84
N ASP A 448 -1.36 -18.56 3.31
CA ASP A 448 -2.31 -17.46 3.48
C ASP A 448 -2.33 -17.02 4.95
N PRO A 449 -1.70 -15.87 5.32
CA PRO A 449 -1.70 -15.39 6.70
C PRO A 449 -3.12 -15.14 7.23
N SER A 450 -4.10 -14.92 6.35
CA SER A 450 -5.51 -14.79 6.71
C SER A 450 -6.05 -16.05 7.38
N ALA A 451 -5.58 -17.24 6.98
CA ALA A 451 -6.01 -18.51 7.56
C ALA A 451 -5.50 -18.68 9.00
N ALA A 452 -4.24 -18.30 9.27
CA ALA A 452 -3.72 -18.27 10.64
C ALA A 452 -4.45 -17.24 11.50
N MET A 453 -4.77 -16.07 10.94
CA MET A 453 -5.54 -15.05 11.65
C MET A 453 -6.97 -15.50 11.97
N LEU A 454 -7.61 -16.32 11.12
CA LEU A 454 -8.91 -16.90 11.41
C LEU A 454 -8.85 -17.82 12.64
N GLU A 455 -7.83 -18.65 12.79
CA GLU A 455 -7.66 -19.50 13.98
C GLU A 455 -7.49 -18.67 15.27
N VAL A 456 -6.72 -17.57 15.18
CA VAL A 456 -6.49 -16.64 16.31
C VAL A 456 -7.77 -15.91 16.71
N LEU A 457 -8.58 -15.52 15.73
CA LEU A 457 -9.75 -14.67 15.92
C LEU A 457 -11.06 -15.46 16.15
N ASP A 458 -11.12 -16.72 15.74
CA ASP A 458 -12.30 -17.57 15.93
C ASP A 458 -12.44 -17.97 17.41
N PRO A 459 -13.54 -17.58 18.10
CA PRO A 459 -13.80 -17.97 19.48
C PRO A 459 -13.87 -19.48 19.73
N GLU A 460 -14.10 -20.29 18.69
CA GLU A 460 -14.13 -21.75 18.81
C GLU A 460 -12.75 -22.40 18.74
N GLN A 461 -11.77 -21.74 18.10
CA GLN A 461 -10.43 -22.29 17.87
C GLN A 461 -9.35 -21.64 18.75
N ASN A 462 -9.54 -20.37 19.13
CA ASN A 462 -8.53 -19.59 19.82
C ASN A 462 -8.15 -20.13 21.21
N GLY A 463 -9.00 -20.93 21.86
CA GLY A 463 -8.70 -21.59 23.14
C GLY A 463 -7.68 -22.72 23.02
N THR A 464 -7.47 -23.24 21.81
CA THR A 464 -6.51 -24.31 21.49
C THR A 464 -5.50 -23.89 20.43
N PHE A 465 -5.26 -22.58 20.28
CA PHE A 465 -4.35 -22.04 19.26
C PHE A 465 -2.98 -22.69 19.36
N ARG A 466 -2.45 -23.17 18.24
CA ARG A 466 -1.17 -23.90 18.21
C ARG A 466 -0.11 -23.15 17.41
N ASP A 467 0.86 -22.60 18.13
CA ASP A 467 2.06 -22.01 17.56
C ASP A 467 3.06 -23.12 17.15
N ASN A 468 3.67 -22.99 15.98
CA ASN A 468 4.61 -23.96 15.40
C ASN A 468 5.92 -24.09 16.19
N TYR A 469 6.34 -23.01 16.88
CA TYR A 469 7.52 -23.02 17.73
C TYR A 469 7.23 -23.67 19.07
N LEU A 470 6.11 -23.30 19.71
CA LEU A 470 5.69 -23.88 20.99
C LEU A 470 5.29 -25.35 20.85
N GLY A 471 4.57 -25.71 19.77
CA GLY A 471 4.12 -27.07 19.51
C GLY A 471 3.02 -27.59 20.45
N ILE A 472 2.59 -26.78 21.42
CA ILE A 472 1.53 -27.04 22.41
C ILE A 472 0.40 -25.99 22.28
N PRO A 473 -0.84 -26.32 22.67
CA PRO A 473 -1.94 -25.37 22.62
C PRO A 473 -1.75 -24.23 23.63
N PHE A 474 -2.04 -23.01 23.22
CA PHE A 474 -2.03 -21.81 24.05
C PHE A 474 -3.39 -21.11 24.00
N ASP A 475 -4.00 -20.88 25.16
CA ASP A 475 -5.36 -20.33 25.26
C ASP A 475 -5.40 -18.81 25.07
N LEU A 476 -5.95 -18.37 23.93
CA LEU A 476 -6.16 -16.96 23.58
C LEU A 476 -7.58 -16.44 23.88
N SER A 477 -8.47 -17.26 24.45
CA SER A 477 -9.90 -16.92 24.64
C SER A 477 -10.13 -15.67 25.51
N ARG A 478 -9.16 -15.32 26.38
CA ARG A 478 -9.22 -14.14 27.27
C ARG A 478 -8.67 -12.86 26.65
N VAL A 479 -8.04 -12.95 25.48
CA VAL A 479 -7.54 -11.79 24.73
C VAL A 479 -8.72 -11.06 24.09
N VAL A 480 -8.72 -9.74 24.20
CA VAL A 480 -9.69 -8.88 23.50
C VAL A 480 -9.04 -8.38 22.23
N PHE A 481 -9.49 -8.88 21.09
CA PHE A 481 -8.99 -8.43 19.79
C PHE A 481 -9.75 -7.18 19.31
N ILE A 482 -8.99 -6.21 18.82
CA ILE A 482 -9.49 -5.01 18.14
C ILE A 482 -8.73 -4.90 16.83
N ALA A 483 -9.42 -4.84 15.70
CA ALA A 483 -8.81 -4.65 14.39
C ALA A 483 -8.88 -3.19 13.95
N THR A 484 -7.94 -2.77 13.11
CA THR A 484 -8.04 -1.50 12.40
C THR A 484 -7.67 -1.65 10.95
N ALA A 485 -8.36 -0.91 10.10
CA ALA A 485 -8.12 -0.86 8.66
C ALA A 485 -8.18 0.59 8.18
N ASN A 486 -7.53 0.88 7.05
CA ASN A 486 -7.75 2.15 6.35
C ASN A 486 -8.90 2.04 5.35
N MET A 487 -9.00 0.90 4.64
CA MET A 487 -10.08 0.59 3.71
C MET A 487 -10.57 -0.84 3.91
N LEU A 488 -11.83 -1.12 3.58
CA LEU A 488 -12.41 -2.46 3.71
C LEU A 488 -12.00 -3.40 2.57
N ASP A 489 -11.73 -2.87 1.38
CA ASP A 489 -11.48 -3.65 0.16
C ASP A 489 -10.26 -4.58 0.27
N GLY A 490 -9.29 -4.24 1.12
CA GLY A 490 -8.10 -5.06 1.37
C GLY A 490 -8.28 -6.15 2.43
N VAL A 491 -9.43 -6.19 3.13
CA VAL A 491 -9.65 -7.15 4.22
C VAL A 491 -10.29 -8.43 3.68
N PRO A 492 -9.75 -9.62 3.98
CA PRO A 492 -10.33 -10.89 3.56
C PRO A 492 -11.79 -11.07 4.03
N GLY A 493 -12.68 -11.48 3.12
CA GLY A 493 -14.10 -11.71 3.41
C GLY A 493 -14.39 -12.56 4.67
N PRO A 494 -13.72 -13.72 4.86
CA PRO A 494 -13.93 -14.54 6.06
C PRO A 494 -13.64 -13.83 7.39
N LEU A 495 -12.73 -12.84 7.38
CA LEU A 495 -12.41 -12.04 8.57
C LEU A 495 -13.47 -10.96 8.79
N LEU A 496 -13.96 -10.34 7.71
CA LEU A 496 -15.02 -9.33 7.78
C LEU A 496 -16.31 -9.87 8.43
N ASP A 497 -16.69 -11.12 8.11
CA ASP A 497 -17.87 -11.78 8.68
C ASP A 497 -17.81 -11.99 10.21
N ARG A 498 -16.62 -11.85 10.81
CA ARG A 498 -16.39 -11.97 12.26
C ARG A 498 -16.20 -10.62 12.94
N MET A 499 -16.25 -9.53 12.18
CA MET A 499 -15.97 -8.18 12.65
C MET A 499 -17.22 -7.31 12.66
N GLU A 500 -17.34 -6.49 13.69
CA GLU A 500 -18.25 -5.36 13.72
C GLU A 500 -17.53 -4.12 13.21
N ILE A 501 -17.96 -3.63 12.04
CA ILE A 501 -17.32 -2.51 11.36
C ILE A 501 -17.78 -1.18 11.96
N ILE A 502 -16.84 -0.40 12.48
CA ILE A 502 -17.06 0.96 12.97
C ILE A 502 -16.30 1.93 12.07
N SER A 503 -17.03 2.71 11.28
CA SER A 503 -16.46 3.71 10.36
C SER A 503 -16.19 5.03 11.08
N LEU A 504 -14.94 5.49 11.01
CA LEU A 504 -14.47 6.81 11.45
C LEU A 504 -14.30 7.71 10.23
N ALA A 505 -15.13 8.74 10.16
CA ALA A 505 -14.94 9.82 9.19
C ALA A 505 -13.78 10.74 9.59
N GLY A 506 -13.33 11.56 8.64
CA GLY A 506 -12.41 12.67 8.92
C GLY A 506 -13.01 13.73 9.83
N TYR A 507 -12.15 14.63 10.31
CA TYR A 507 -12.53 15.74 11.18
C TYR A 507 -12.75 17.04 10.40
N THR A 508 -13.74 17.82 10.81
CA THR A 508 -13.94 19.20 10.37
C THR A 508 -12.85 20.13 10.91
N GLU A 509 -12.65 21.32 10.31
CA GLU A 509 -11.65 22.29 10.80
C GLU A 509 -11.82 22.64 12.28
N GLU A 510 -13.05 22.80 12.75
CA GLU A 510 -13.35 23.15 14.15
C GLU A 510 -13.06 21.97 15.09
N GLU A 511 -13.40 20.74 14.68
CA GLU A 511 -13.03 19.54 15.43
C GLU A 511 -11.50 19.38 15.50
N LYS A 512 -10.79 19.63 14.40
CA LYS A 512 -9.32 19.61 14.39
C LYS A 512 -8.72 20.66 15.32
N LEU A 513 -9.29 21.86 15.36
CA LEU A 513 -8.86 22.92 16.28
C LEU A 513 -9.02 22.49 17.74
N GLU A 514 -10.18 21.94 18.10
CA GLU A 514 -10.42 21.46 19.47
C GLU A 514 -9.54 20.26 19.84
N ILE A 515 -9.34 19.31 18.91
CA ILE A 515 -8.41 18.18 19.08
C ILE A 515 -6.98 18.68 19.28
N ALA A 516 -6.55 19.67 18.49
CA ALA A 516 -5.22 20.25 18.59
C ALA A 516 -4.99 20.91 19.95
N LYS A 517 -5.93 21.75 20.38
CA LYS A 517 -5.86 22.47 21.67
C LYS A 517 -5.84 21.52 22.87
N ARG A 518 -6.72 20.51 22.88
CA ARG A 518 -6.88 19.61 24.03
C ARG A 518 -5.80 18.55 24.12
N TYR A 519 -5.33 18.04 22.98
CA TYR A 519 -4.49 16.84 22.94
C TYR A 519 -3.15 17.06 22.25
N LEU A 520 -3.14 17.54 21.00
CA LEU A 520 -1.92 17.54 20.17
C LEU A 520 -0.88 18.52 20.71
N VAL A 521 -1.29 19.73 21.12
CA VAL A 521 -0.39 20.73 21.69
C VAL A 521 0.29 20.18 22.94
N ARG A 522 -0.48 19.63 23.88
CA ARG A 522 0.09 19.03 25.10
C ARG A 522 1.05 17.89 24.78
N ARG A 523 0.66 16.97 23.90
CA ARG A 523 1.50 15.82 23.52
C ARG A 523 2.80 16.26 22.87
N GLN A 524 2.75 17.28 22.01
CA GLN A 524 3.95 17.81 21.36
C GLN A 524 4.81 18.63 22.33
N LEU A 525 4.25 19.33 23.32
CA LEU A 525 5.04 19.98 24.37
C LEU A 525 5.84 18.93 25.15
N GLU A 526 5.17 17.88 25.64
CA GLU A 526 5.81 16.77 26.38
C GLU A 526 6.89 16.08 25.53
N ALA A 527 6.60 15.77 24.25
CA ALA A 527 7.54 15.10 23.35
C ALA A 527 8.79 15.93 23.01
N ASN A 528 8.69 17.26 23.01
CA ASN A 528 9.80 18.17 22.74
C ASN A 528 10.46 18.72 24.03
N GLY A 529 10.04 18.25 25.21
CA GLY A 529 10.62 18.66 26.50
C GLY A 529 10.32 20.11 26.90
N LEU A 530 9.27 20.71 26.33
CA LEU A 530 8.85 22.08 26.61
C LEU A 530 7.80 22.11 27.72
N LYS A 531 7.89 23.10 28.61
CA LYS A 531 6.89 23.33 29.64
C LYS A 531 5.78 24.26 29.14
N ALA A 532 4.58 24.10 29.68
CA ALA A 532 3.39 24.88 29.29
C ALA A 532 3.50 26.39 29.59
N ASP A 533 4.41 26.79 30.49
CA ASP A 533 4.72 28.20 30.79
C ASP A 533 5.73 28.81 29.82
N GLN A 534 6.49 27.99 29.09
CA GLN A 534 7.52 28.44 28.15
C GLN A 534 6.96 28.72 26.75
N VAL A 535 5.94 27.99 26.30
CA VAL A 535 5.41 28.12 24.94
C VAL A 535 3.89 28.07 24.93
N GLU A 536 3.30 29.06 24.27
CA GLU A 536 1.85 29.17 24.07
C GLU A 536 1.54 29.34 22.57
N LEU A 537 0.66 28.50 22.03
CA LEU A 537 0.24 28.55 20.63
C LEU A 537 -1.20 29.04 20.55
N GLU A 538 -1.40 30.20 19.93
CA GLU A 538 -2.73 30.83 19.86
C GLU A 538 -3.70 30.05 18.95
N PRO A 539 -5.03 30.08 19.21
CA PRO A 539 -6.01 29.39 18.37
C PRO A 539 -5.98 29.78 16.89
N ASP A 540 -5.71 31.06 16.59
CA ASP A 540 -5.64 31.54 15.19
C ASP A 540 -4.39 31.04 14.48
N ALA A 541 -3.29 30.85 15.21
CA ALA A 541 -2.09 30.20 14.68
C ALA A 541 -2.38 28.73 14.31
N ILE A 542 -3.12 28.01 15.16
CA ILE A 542 -3.57 26.63 14.87
C ILE A 542 -4.48 26.60 13.64
N ARG A 543 -5.46 27.52 13.54
CA ARG A 543 -6.32 27.63 12.34
C ARG A 543 -5.51 27.86 11.07
N MET A 544 -4.49 28.71 11.14
CA MET A 544 -3.61 28.97 10.01
C MET A 544 -2.82 27.72 9.62
N ILE A 545 -2.28 26.95 10.58
CA ILE A 545 -1.61 25.67 10.30
C ILE A 545 -2.59 24.69 9.61
N ILE A 546 -3.81 24.56 10.13
CA ILE A 546 -4.84 23.68 9.57
C ILE A 546 -5.12 24.05 8.10
N LYS A 547 -5.36 25.34 7.81
CA LYS A 547 -5.77 25.79 6.46
C LYS A 547 -4.62 25.81 5.45
N SER A 548 -3.46 26.31 5.85
CA SER A 548 -2.38 26.67 4.92
C SER A 548 -1.25 25.64 4.83
N TYR A 549 -1.16 24.72 5.80
CA TYR A 549 -0.05 23.76 5.91
C TYR A 549 -0.49 22.30 6.01
N THR A 550 -1.80 22.01 6.06
CA THR A 550 -2.32 20.63 6.09
C THR A 550 -3.40 20.40 5.02
N ARG A 551 -3.37 19.23 4.39
CA ARG A 551 -4.44 18.74 3.49
C ARG A 551 -4.64 17.25 3.76
N GLU A 552 -5.47 16.93 4.75
CA GLU A 552 -5.75 15.56 5.21
C GLU A 552 -7.12 15.46 5.88
N ALA A 553 -7.68 14.26 6.02
CA ALA A 553 -8.92 14.02 6.77
C ALA A 553 -8.69 13.91 8.29
N GLY A 554 -7.55 13.34 8.71
CA GLY A 554 -7.15 13.19 10.10
C GLY A 554 -6.37 14.39 10.65
N VAL A 555 -5.58 14.15 11.70
CA VAL A 555 -4.72 15.16 12.36
C VAL A 555 -3.23 14.79 12.40
N ARG A 556 -2.78 13.83 11.57
CA ARG A 556 -1.40 13.31 11.61
C ARG A 556 -0.39 14.35 11.10
N ASN A 557 -0.66 14.97 9.96
CA ASN A 557 0.16 16.08 9.46
C ASN A 557 0.02 17.31 10.36
N LEU A 558 -1.19 17.61 10.85
CA LEU A 558 -1.40 18.71 11.79
C LEU A 558 -0.50 18.60 13.02
N GLU A 559 -0.45 17.43 13.65
CA GLU A 559 0.46 17.16 14.75
C GLU A 559 1.93 17.34 14.36
N ARG A 560 2.32 16.84 13.18
CA ARG A 560 3.70 16.95 12.70
C ARG A 560 4.11 18.41 12.52
N GLU A 561 3.25 19.25 11.96
CA GLU A 561 3.53 20.68 11.77
C GLU A 561 3.56 21.42 13.12
N ILE A 562 2.66 21.12 14.07
CA ILE A 562 2.74 21.64 15.45
C ILE A 562 4.07 21.24 16.10
N GLY A 563 4.51 19.98 15.93
CA GLY A 563 5.79 19.51 16.43
C GLY A 563 6.99 20.23 15.81
N LYS A 564 6.93 20.63 14.53
CA LYS A 564 7.97 21.44 13.90
C LYS A 564 8.03 22.85 14.50
N VAL A 565 6.87 23.48 14.71
CA VAL A 565 6.78 24.79 15.38
C VAL A 565 7.47 24.72 16.75
N PHE A 566 7.14 23.71 17.56
CA PHE A 566 7.75 23.54 18.87
C PHE A 566 9.23 23.17 18.83
N ARG A 567 9.71 22.39 17.86
CA ARG A 567 11.15 22.16 17.70
C ARG A 567 11.93 23.43 17.41
N ASN A 568 11.42 24.32 16.55
CA ASN A 568 12.06 25.61 16.28
C ASN A 568 12.14 26.47 17.54
N VAL A 569 11.07 26.50 18.34
CA VAL A 569 11.07 27.25 19.61
C VAL A 569 11.98 26.60 20.65
N ALA A 570 12.05 25.27 20.70
CA ALA A 570 12.97 24.55 21.58
C ALA A 570 14.43 24.89 21.28
N VAL A 571 14.80 25.06 20.01
CA VAL A 571 16.13 25.56 19.61
C VAL A 571 16.38 26.97 20.17
N GLN A 572 15.43 27.89 19.99
CA GLN A 572 15.56 29.26 20.50
C GLN A 572 15.73 29.32 22.03
N ILE A 573 14.98 28.49 22.76
CA ILE A 573 15.08 28.40 24.22
C ILE A 573 16.42 27.77 24.63
N ALA A 574 16.87 26.71 23.94
CA ALA A 574 18.14 26.05 24.21
C ALA A 574 19.36 26.94 23.93
N GLU A 575 19.26 27.82 22.92
CA GLU A 575 20.26 28.85 22.63
C GLU A 575 20.25 30.02 23.64
N GLY A 576 19.29 30.05 24.57
CA GLY A 576 19.16 31.09 25.59
C GLY A 576 18.60 32.41 25.06
N SER A 577 18.07 32.42 23.83
CA SER A 577 17.59 33.64 23.17
C SER A 577 16.26 34.16 23.74
N THR A 578 15.43 33.29 24.31
CA THR A 578 14.13 33.66 24.91
C THR A 578 13.69 32.65 25.97
N SER A 579 13.00 33.10 27.02
CA SER A 579 12.50 32.24 28.11
C SER A 579 11.02 31.85 27.97
N ARG A 580 10.21 32.67 27.30
CA ARG A 580 8.80 32.40 26.98
C ARG A 580 8.44 32.93 25.60
N VAL A 581 7.76 32.13 24.79
CA VAL A 581 7.32 32.49 23.42
C VAL A 581 5.82 32.27 23.28
N VAL A 582 5.11 33.31 22.82
CA VAL A 582 3.71 33.23 22.39
C VAL A 582 3.68 33.29 20.88
N ILE A 583 3.12 32.27 20.23
CA ILE A 583 3.13 32.10 18.78
C ILE A 583 1.77 32.50 18.23
N ALA A 584 1.73 33.65 17.53
CA ALA A 584 0.56 34.14 16.84
C ALA A 584 0.56 33.71 15.36
N ALA A 585 -0.56 33.93 14.65
CA ALA A 585 -0.68 33.54 13.24
C ALA A 585 0.41 34.15 12.34
N LYS A 586 0.81 35.40 12.61
CA LYS A 586 1.89 36.09 11.87
C LYS A 586 3.26 35.40 11.96
N ASP A 587 3.51 34.69 13.05
CA ASP A 587 4.82 34.06 13.31
C ASP A 587 4.93 32.70 12.61
N ILE A 588 3.81 32.10 12.20
CA ILE A 588 3.77 30.80 11.54
C ILE A 588 4.57 30.78 10.24
N VAL A 589 4.53 31.85 9.45
CA VAL A 589 5.27 31.93 8.18
C VAL A 589 6.79 31.93 8.42
N ALA A 590 7.25 32.59 9.48
CA ALA A 590 8.66 32.59 9.84
C ALA A 590 9.13 31.21 10.33
N LEU A 591 8.25 30.45 11.00
CA LEU A 591 8.59 29.14 11.59
C LEU A 591 8.43 27.96 10.62
N LEU A 592 7.41 27.97 9.76
CA LEU A 592 7.09 26.87 8.83
C LEU A 592 7.40 27.18 7.36
N GLY A 593 7.77 28.42 7.04
CA GLY A 593 7.96 28.91 5.68
C GLY A 593 6.64 29.36 5.03
N GLN A 594 6.68 29.64 3.72
CA GLN A 594 5.51 30.09 2.97
C GLN A 594 4.35 29.07 3.01
N PRO A 595 3.08 29.53 2.98
CA PRO A 595 1.91 28.67 2.85
C PRO A 595 2.07 27.64 1.73
N ARG A 596 1.73 26.37 2.01
CA ARG A 596 1.86 25.27 1.04
C ARG A 596 0.60 25.03 0.23
N PHE A 597 -0.54 25.42 0.78
CA PHE A 597 -1.85 25.20 0.18
C PHE A 597 -2.59 26.54 0.08
N GLU A 598 -3.03 26.87 -1.13
CA GLU A 598 -3.92 27.99 -1.44
C GLU A 598 -5.31 27.46 -1.84
N SER A 599 -6.33 28.31 -1.81
CA SER A 599 -7.70 27.92 -2.20
C SER A 599 -7.82 27.76 -3.71
N GLU A 600 -7.71 26.50 -4.16
CA GLU A 600 -7.71 26.06 -5.55
C GLU A 600 -9.07 26.30 -6.27
N ILE A 601 -10.17 26.38 -5.52
CA ILE A 601 -11.55 26.43 -6.04
C ILE A 601 -11.87 27.77 -6.71
N ALA A 602 -11.54 28.88 -6.05
CA ALA A 602 -11.86 30.22 -6.54
C ALA A 602 -11.07 30.59 -7.80
N MET A 603 -9.85 30.05 -7.94
CA MET A 603 -9.01 30.27 -9.12
C MET A 603 -9.55 29.53 -10.34
N ARG A 604 -9.94 28.26 -10.21
CA ARG A 604 -10.36 27.42 -11.34
C ARG A 604 -11.76 27.74 -11.89
N THR A 605 -12.69 28.14 -11.03
CA THR A 605 -14.07 28.47 -11.42
C THR A 605 -14.23 29.87 -12.04
N SER A 606 -13.16 30.68 -12.04
CA SER A 606 -13.14 32.01 -12.66
C SER A 606 -13.18 31.99 -14.20
N ILE A 607 -13.05 30.81 -14.81
CA ILE A 607 -13.02 30.60 -16.26
C ILE A 607 -14.28 29.80 -16.68
N PRO A 608 -14.97 30.19 -17.77
CA PRO A 608 -16.06 29.39 -18.33
C PRO A 608 -15.60 27.98 -18.71
N GLY A 609 -16.46 26.99 -18.48
CA GLY A 609 -16.18 25.59 -18.74
C GLY A 609 -15.67 24.79 -17.54
N VAL A 610 -15.58 25.38 -16.35
CA VAL A 610 -15.16 24.66 -15.13
C VAL A 610 -16.32 24.59 -14.13
N ALA A 611 -16.64 23.38 -13.66
CA ALA A 611 -17.64 23.17 -12.60
C ALA A 611 -17.08 22.32 -11.45
N THR A 612 -17.49 22.65 -10.22
CA THR A 612 -17.11 21.93 -9.01
C THR A 612 -18.08 20.77 -8.73
N GLY A 613 -17.60 19.54 -8.88
CA GLY A 613 -18.31 18.30 -8.57
C GLY A 613 -17.91 17.72 -7.20
N LEU A 614 -18.81 16.97 -6.57
CA LEU A 614 -18.50 16.20 -5.36
C LEU A 614 -18.38 14.71 -5.66
N ALA A 615 -17.26 14.13 -5.27
CA ALA A 615 -17.00 12.70 -5.37
C ALA A 615 -17.04 12.03 -4.00
N TRP A 616 -17.31 10.73 -4.03
CA TRP A 616 -17.12 9.87 -2.88
C TRP A 616 -15.93 8.94 -3.17
N THR A 617 -15.05 8.81 -2.19
CA THR A 617 -13.95 7.85 -2.18
C THR A 617 -14.03 7.00 -0.92
N PRO A 618 -13.40 5.82 -0.88
CA PRO A 618 -13.36 4.98 0.32
C PRO A 618 -12.75 5.67 1.55
N VAL A 619 -11.90 6.69 1.33
CA VAL A 619 -11.25 7.47 2.40
C VAL A 619 -12.03 8.74 2.81
N GLY A 620 -13.15 9.03 2.15
CA GLY A 620 -14.00 10.19 2.43
C GLY A 620 -14.53 10.88 1.17
N GLY A 621 -15.19 12.03 1.35
CA GLY A 621 -15.61 12.87 0.23
C GLY A 621 -14.44 13.64 -0.36
N ASP A 622 -14.50 13.91 -1.67
CA ASP A 622 -13.48 14.67 -2.40
C ASP A 622 -14.14 15.68 -3.35
N ILE A 623 -13.39 16.72 -3.71
CA ILE A 623 -13.83 17.74 -4.67
C ILE A 623 -13.19 17.49 -6.03
N LEU A 624 -14.03 17.49 -7.05
CA LEU A 624 -13.64 17.36 -8.44
C LEU A 624 -13.81 18.68 -9.16
N PHE A 625 -12.86 19.03 -10.01
CA PHE A 625 -13.04 20.06 -11.01
C PHE A 625 -13.28 19.38 -12.35
N ILE A 626 -14.43 19.64 -12.95
CA ILE A 626 -14.73 19.15 -14.29
C ILE A 626 -14.47 20.30 -15.23
N GLU A 627 -13.46 20.12 -16.07
CA GLU A 627 -12.97 21.14 -16.99
C GLU A 627 -13.39 20.76 -18.40
N ALA A 628 -14.02 21.69 -19.11
CA ALA A 628 -14.41 21.54 -20.49
C ALA A 628 -13.77 22.66 -21.31
N SER A 629 -13.16 22.29 -22.42
CA SER A 629 -12.57 23.23 -23.39
C SER A 629 -13.12 22.97 -24.79
N ARG A 630 -13.15 24.02 -25.61
CA ARG A 630 -13.57 23.94 -27.02
C ARG A 630 -12.43 24.39 -27.93
N THR A 631 -12.24 23.67 -29.03
CA THR A 631 -11.29 24.03 -30.10
C THR A 631 -12.00 23.92 -31.45
N PRO A 632 -11.64 24.73 -32.47
CA PRO A 632 -12.17 24.55 -33.82
C PRO A 632 -11.91 23.12 -34.34
N GLY A 633 -12.91 22.46 -34.89
CA GLY A 633 -12.86 21.04 -35.20
C GLY A 633 -14.05 20.52 -36.01
N ARG A 634 -14.34 19.21 -35.90
CA ARG A 634 -15.41 18.52 -36.65
C ARG A 634 -16.54 17.97 -35.75
N GLY A 635 -16.62 18.41 -34.49
CA GLY A 635 -17.64 17.94 -33.55
C GLY A 635 -17.24 16.74 -32.70
N ALA A 636 -15.94 16.46 -32.57
CA ALA A 636 -15.44 15.36 -31.76
C ALA A 636 -15.59 15.65 -30.25
N LEU A 637 -15.93 14.62 -29.47
CA LEU A 637 -15.95 14.65 -28.01
C LEU A 637 -14.76 13.86 -27.47
N MET A 638 -13.78 14.57 -26.91
CA MET A 638 -12.59 13.98 -26.29
C MET A 638 -12.79 13.93 -24.77
N ILE A 639 -12.40 12.81 -24.16
CA ILE A 639 -12.58 12.57 -22.73
C ILE A 639 -11.24 12.09 -22.14
N THR A 640 -10.76 12.77 -21.10
CA THR A 640 -9.48 12.46 -20.44
C THR A 640 -9.61 12.52 -18.92
N GLY A 641 -8.68 11.90 -18.18
CA GLY A 641 -8.71 11.88 -16.72
C GLY A 641 -8.81 10.49 -16.08
N GLN A 642 -8.47 9.42 -16.80
CA GLN A 642 -8.61 8.03 -16.33
C GLN A 642 -10.02 7.70 -15.82
N LEU A 643 -11.04 8.16 -16.54
CA LEU A 643 -12.44 7.88 -16.23
C LEU A 643 -12.78 6.43 -16.57
N GLY A 644 -13.52 5.76 -15.68
CA GLY A 644 -14.14 4.47 -15.97
C GLY A 644 -15.29 4.60 -16.98
N ASP A 645 -15.84 3.46 -17.40
CA ASP A 645 -16.80 3.42 -18.51
C ASP A 645 -18.13 4.11 -18.15
N VAL A 646 -18.59 3.98 -16.90
CA VAL A 646 -19.83 4.62 -16.42
C VAL A 646 -19.69 6.15 -16.43
N MET A 647 -18.51 6.65 -16.10
CA MET A 647 -18.22 8.10 -16.17
C MET A 647 -18.14 8.59 -17.62
N ARG A 648 -17.59 7.82 -18.56
CA ARG A 648 -17.58 8.19 -19.99
C ARG A 648 -19.00 8.28 -20.54
N GLU A 649 -19.85 7.32 -20.20
CA GLU A 649 -21.29 7.34 -20.57
C GLU A 649 -21.99 8.58 -19.98
N SER A 650 -21.65 8.96 -18.75
CA SER A 650 -22.21 10.16 -18.10
C SER A 650 -21.84 11.45 -18.86
N VAL A 651 -20.61 11.56 -19.37
CA VAL A 651 -20.19 12.70 -20.23
C VAL A 651 -20.99 12.72 -21.54
N GLN A 652 -21.21 11.56 -22.16
CA GLN A 652 -21.99 11.45 -23.39
C GLN A 652 -23.47 11.81 -23.16
N ALA A 653 -24.06 11.37 -22.06
CA ALA A 653 -25.41 11.72 -21.67
C ALA A 653 -25.56 13.23 -21.41
N ALA A 654 -24.57 13.84 -20.73
CA ALA A 654 -24.51 15.28 -20.51
C ALA A 654 -24.44 16.05 -21.83
N MET A 655 -23.55 15.65 -22.75
CA MET A 655 -23.42 16.26 -24.07
C MET A 655 -24.72 16.15 -24.88
N THR A 656 -25.35 14.98 -24.85
CA THR A 656 -26.64 14.74 -25.54
C THR A 656 -27.74 15.64 -25.00
N LEU A 657 -27.81 15.80 -23.68
CA LEU A 657 -28.75 16.72 -23.04
C LEU A 657 -28.52 18.18 -23.47
N VAL A 658 -27.26 18.64 -23.47
CA VAL A 658 -26.92 20.01 -23.90
C VAL A 658 -27.35 20.24 -25.34
N LYS A 659 -27.05 19.30 -26.25
CA LYS A 659 -27.50 19.35 -27.66
C LYS A 659 -29.02 19.41 -27.78
N SER A 660 -29.75 18.56 -27.04
CA SER A 660 -31.22 18.53 -27.08
C SER A 660 -31.88 19.82 -26.57
N ARG A 661 -31.15 20.61 -25.76
CA ARG A 661 -31.63 21.85 -25.14
C ARG A 661 -30.95 23.10 -25.70
N ALA A 662 -30.19 22.99 -26.79
CA ALA A 662 -29.39 24.08 -27.34
C ALA A 662 -30.20 25.37 -27.54
N SER A 663 -31.38 25.28 -28.15
CA SER A 663 -32.26 26.43 -28.38
C SER A 663 -32.77 27.08 -27.10
N GLN A 664 -33.04 26.29 -26.05
CA GLN A 664 -33.50 26.80 -24.75
C GLN A 664 -32.37 27.47 -23.96
N LEU A 665 -31.14 26.99 -24.16
CA LEU A 665 -29.93 27.50 -23.51
C LEU A 665 -29.28 28.67 -24.26
N GLY A 666 -29.80 29.05 -25.44
CA GLY A 666 -29.23 30.11 -26.28
C GLY A 666 -27.93 29.71 -26.99
N ILE A 667 -27.71 28.41 -27.23
CA ILE A 667 -26.52 27.87 -27.88
C ILE A 667 -26.80 27.71 -29.37
N ASP A 668 -25.93 28.25 -30.23
CA ASP A 668 -25.99 28.04 -31.68
C ASP A 668 -25.69 26.56 -32.02
N PRO A 669 -26.63 25.81 -32.65
CA PRO A 669 -26.41 24.42 -33.04
C PRO A 669 -25.18 24.20 -33.92
N ALA A 670 -24.77 25.20 -34.73
CA ALA A 670 -23.60 25.08 -35.60
C ALA A 670 -22.28 24.88 -34.82
N ILE A 671 -22.23 25.28 -33.54
CA ILE A 671 -21.05 25.13 -32.68
C ILE A 671 -20.71 23.64 -32.50
N PHE A 672 -21.71 22.75 -32.45
CA PHE A 672 -21.50 21.31 -32.22
C PHE A 672 -20.86 20.59 -33.41
N GLU A 673 -20.96 21.13 -34.62
CA GLU A 673 -20.36 20.56 -35.83
C GLU A 673 -18.98 21.16 -36.13
N LYS A 674 -18.77 22.43 -35.75
CA LYS A 674 -17.56 23.22 -36.05
C LYS A 674 -16.52 23.22 -34.93
N SER A 675 -16.83 22.63 -33.79
CA SER A 675 -15.94 22.64 -32.61
C SER A 675 -15.79 21.24 -32.04
N ASP A 676 -14.55 20.87 -31.73
CA ASP A 676 -14.26 19.71 -30.89
C ASP A 676 -14.32 20.14 -29.42
N ILE A 677 -14.91 19.30 -28.58
CA ILE A 677 -15.09 19.54 -27.16
C ILE A 677 -14.27 18.52 -26.39
N HIS A 678 -13.44 19.01 -25.47
CA HIS A 678 -12.59 18.19 -24.62
C HIS A 678 -13.04 18.34 -23.17
N VAL A 679 -13.49 17.23 -22.57
CA VAL A 679 -13.78 17.15 -21.14
C VAL A 679 -12.59 16.48 -20.43
N HIS A 680 -12.02 17.20 -19.48
CA HIS A 680 -10.97 16.73 -18.59
C HIS A 680 -11.48 16.69 -17.16
N VAL A 681 -11.29 15.55 -16.51
CA VAL A 681 -11.51 15.41 -15.08
C VAL A 681 -10.17 15.06 -14.46
N PRO A 682 -9.47 15.99 -13.78
CA PRO A 682 -8.18 15.74 -13.20
C PRO A 682 -8.21 14.48 -12.31
N ALA A 683 -7.28 13.56 -12.61
CA ALA A 683 -7.17 12.33 -11.87
C ALA A 683 -6.69 12.62 -10.43
N GLY A 684 -7.41 12.09 -9.45
CA GLY A 684 -6.83 11.81 -8.14
C GLY A 684 -6.16 10.43 -8.20
N ALA A 685 -5.38 10.05 -7.19
CA ALA A 685 -4.69 8.75 -7.13
C ALA A 685 -5.63 7.52 -7.18
N THR A 686 -6.94 7.71 -7.09
CA THR A 686 -7.97 6.67 -7.14
C THR A 686 -8.78 6.75 -8.43
N PRO A 687 -8.96 5.63 -9.17
CA PRO A 687 -9.87 5.56 -10.32
C PRO A 687 -11.28 6.05 -9.96
N LYS A 688 -11.87 6.89 -10.82
CA LYS A 688 -13.19 7.50 -10.59
C LYS A 688 -14.18 6.88 -11.55
N ASP A 689 -15.01 5.98 -11.04
CA ASP A 689 -16.06 5.32 -11.82
C ASP A 689 -17.38 5.36 -11.05
N GLY A 690 -18.36 6.11 -11.58
CA GLY A 690 -19.67 6.28 -10.96
C GLY A 690 -20.43 7.49 -11.52
N PRO A 691 -21.75 7.41 -11.74
CA PRO A 691 -22.50 8.39 -12.53
C PRO A 691 -22.78 9.72 -11.79
N SER A 692 -22.31 9.85 -10.55
CA SER A 692 -22.71 10.93 -9.63
C SER A 692 -22.17 12.33 -9.97
N ALA A 693 -21.35 12.45 -11.02
CA ALA A 693 -20.81 13.71 -11.53
C ALA A 693 -21.61 14.27 -12.73
N GLY A 694 -22.69 13.62 -13.15
CA GLY A 694 -23.48 14.02 -14.33
C GLY A 694 -23.92 15.48 -14.30
N VAL A 695 -24.46 15.96 -13.17
CA VAL A 695 -24.89 17.36 -13.05
C VAL A 695 -23.73 18.35 -13.22
N ALA A 696 -22.55 18.02 -12.67
CA ALA A 696 -21.37 18.86 -12.81
C ALA A 696 -20.83 18.87 -14.25
N MET A 697 -20.84 17.72 -14.95
CA MET A 697 -20.46 17.63 -16.36
C MET A 697 -21.41 18.43 -17.26
N PHE A 698 -22.71 18.31 -17.04
CA PHE A 698 -23.72 19.09 -17.76
C PHE A 698 -23.53 20.59 -17.55
N THR A 699 -23.23 21.02 -16.31
CA THR A 699 -23.02 22.42 -15.97
C THR A 699 -21.73 22.97 -16.57
N ALA A 700 -20.62 22.23 -16.53
CA ALA A 700 -19.36 22.61 -17.17
C ALA A 700 -19.51 22.78 -18.70
N LEU A 701 -20.16 21.83 -19.36
CA LEU A 701 -20.44 21.90 -20.80
C LEU A 701 -21.34 23.08 -21.16
N THR A 702 -22.38 23.32 -20.38
CA THR A 702 -23.28 24.46 -20.58
C THR A 702 -22.55 25.79 -20.35
N SER A 703 -21.73 25.87 -19.30
CA SER A 703 -20.87 27.02 -18.99
C SER A 703 -19.95 27.38 -20.16
N LEU A 704 -19.25 26.38 -20.73
CA LEU A 704 -18.36 26.54 -21.88
C LEU A 704 -19.10 27.06 -23.12
N LEU A 705 -20.28 26.51 -23.41
CA LEU A 705 -21.02 26.80 -24.64
C LEU A 705 -21.83 28.09 -24.57
N THR A 706 -22.19 28.53 -23.37
CA THR A 706 -22.89 29.80 -23.13
C THR A 706 -21.96 30.95 -22.73
N ASP A 707 -20.67 30.67 -22.55
CA ASP A 707 -19.64 31.62 -22.09
C ASP A 707 -20.00 32.28 -20.73
N ARG A 708 -20.59 31.49 -19.83
CA ARG A 708 -21.03 31.92 -18.50
C ARG A 708 -20.23 31.16 -17.44
N THR A 709 -19.64 31.86 -16.49
CA THR A 709 -18.91 31.27 -15.37
C THR A 709 -19.85 30.56 -14.40
N VAL A 710 -19.36 29.45 -13.83
CA VAL A 710 -20.01 28.76 -12.71
C VAL A 710 -19.61 29.47 -11.43
N ARG A 711 -20.54 29.65 -10.50
CA ARG A 711 -20.25 30.28 -9.21
C ARG A 711 -19.15 29.52 -8.45
N SER A 712 -18.18 30.25 -7.92
CA SER A 712 -17.03 29.69 -7.20
C SER A 712 -17.37 29.12 -5.82
N ASP A 713 -18.53 29.48 -5.27
CA ASP A 713 -19.00 29.10 -3.94
C ASP A 713 -19.88 27.83 -3.93
N THR A 714 -20.11 27.24 -5.10
CA THR A 714 -21.11 26.19 -5.33
C THR A 714 -20.46 24.87 -5.77
N ALA A 715 -20.85 23.76 -5.14
CA ALA A 715 -20.57 22.41 -5.64
C ALA A 715 -21.83 21.57 -5.83
N MET A 716 -21.73 20.56 -6.70
CA MET A 716 -22.89 19.77 -7.11
C MET A 716 -22.57 18.27 -7.23
N THR A 717 -23.58 17.44 -7.00
CA THR A 717 -23.55 16.01 -7.31
C THR A 717 -24.94 15.56 -7.75
N GLY A 718 -24.99 14.56 -8.61
CA GLY A 718 -26.22 14.00 -9.12
C GLY A 718 -25.98 13.24 -10.41
N GLU A 719 -26.63 12.10 -10.53
CA GLU A 719 -26.71 11.39 -11.79
C GLU A 719 -27.77 12.06 -12.68
N ILE A 720 -27.56 12.04 -13.99
CA ILE A 720 -28.47 12.64 -14.96
C ILE A 720 -29.03 11.59 -15.91
N SER A 721 -30.31 11.72 -16.25
CA SER A 721 -30.94 10.94 -17.31
C SER A 721 -31.03 11.73 -18.61
N LEU A 722 -31.15 11.07 -19.77
CA LEU A 722 -31.38 11.73 -21.07
C LEU A 722 -32.65 12.60 -21.13
N ARG A 723 -33.56 12.49 -20.16
CA ARG A 723 -34.75 13.35 -20.03
C ARG A 723 -34.50 14.61 -19.18
N GLY A 724 -33.33 14.73 -18.58
CA GLY A 724 -32.93 15.85 -17.74
C GLY A 724 -33.39 15.75 -16.29
N LEU A 725 -33.81 14.56 -15.82
CA LEU A 725 -34.05 14.31 -14.39
C LEU A 725 -32.73 14.11 -13.66
N VAL A 726 -32.65 14.62 -12.43
CA VAL A 726 -31.54 14.37 -11.51
C VAL A 726 -31.89 13.19 -10.59
N LEU A 727 -31.07 12.15 -10.64
CA LEU A 727 -31.24 10.89 -9.92
C LEU A 727 -30.42 10.88 -8.61
N PRO A 728 -30.88 10.15 -7.58
CA PRO A 728 -30.24 10.14 -6.28
C PRO A 728 -28.87 9.45 -6.32
N VAL A 729 -27.96 9.89 -5.45
CA VAL A 729 -26.59 9.38 -5.37
C VAL A 729 -26.22 8.98 -3.95
N GLY A 730 -25.23 8.10 -3.79
CA GLY A 730 -24.70 7.69 -2.49
C GLY A 730 -23.66 8.67 -1.92
N GLY A 731 -23.31 8.45 -0.64
CA GLY A 731 -22.22 9.15 0.05
C GLY A 731 -22.49 10.64 0.34
N ILE A 732 -23.76 11.03 0.55
CA ILE A 732 -24.16 12.43 0.74
C ILE A 732 -23.45 13.06 1.93
N LYS A 733 -23.39 12.35 3.06
CA LYS A 733 -22.72 12.83 4.27
C LYS A 733 -21.27 13.20 3.99
N GLU A 734 -20.50 12.27 3.41
CA GLU A 734 -19.08 12.45 3.13
C GLU A 734 -18.84 13.56 2.10
N LYS A 735 -19.67 13.61 1.04
CA LYS A 735 -19.62 14.66 0.00
C LYS A 735 -19.89 16.05 0.56
N VAL A 736 -20.90 16.19 1.42
CA VAL A 736 -21.26 17.48 2.04
C VAL A 736 -20.21 17.92 3.04
N VAL A 737 -19.64 17.00 3.82
CA VAL A 737 -18.52 17.31 4.73
C VAL A 737 -17.30 17.76 3.93
N ALA A 738 -17.00 17.14 2.80
CA ALA A 738 -15.91 17.58 1.92
C ALA A 738 -16.16 18.97 1.34
N ALA A 739 -17.39 19.27 0.92
CA ALA A 739 -17.77 20.59 0.45
C ALA A 739 -17.57 21.66 1.52
N ALA A 740 -18.05 21.41 2.75
CA ALA A 740 -17.86 22.31 3.88
C ALA A 740 -16.38 22.47 4.25
N ALA A 741 -15.60 21.39 4.20
CA ALA A 741 -14.17 21.40 4.51
C ALA A 741 -13.36 22.20 3.48
N ALA A 742 -13.82 22.25 2.23
CA ALA A 742 -13.18 23.05 1.20
C ALA A 742 -13.64 24.53 1.17
N GLY A 743 -14.47 24.93 2.13
CA GLY A 743 -14.90 26.32 2.29
C GLY A 743 -15.99 26.76 1.31
N LEU A 744 -16.68 25.82 0.66
CA LEU A 744 -17.86 26.13 -0.14
C LEU A 744 -19.02 26.55 0.76
N THR A 745 -19.94 27.36 0.23
CA THR A 745 -21.11 27.85 0.98
C THR A 745 -22.42 27.29 0.43
N ARG A 746 -22.42 26.69 -0.77
CA ARG A 746 -23.63 26.17 -1.43
C ARG A 746 -23.39 24.77 -1.97
N VAL A 747 -24.33 23.85 -1.74
CA VAL A 747 -24.29 22.50 -2.29
C VAL A 747 -25.60 22.15 -2.98
N MET A 748 -25.48 21.62 -4.19
CA MET A 748 -26.61 21.21 -5.02
C MET A 748 -26.71 19.68 -5.00
N LEU A 749 -27.82 19.17 -4.48
CA LEU A 749 -28.06 17.74 -4.26
C LEU A 749 -29.34 17.29 -4.98
N PRO A 750 -29.46 16.01 -5.38
CA PRO A 750 -30.72 15.50 -5.90
C PRO A 750 -31.83 15.61 -4.86
N ALA A 751 -33.02 16.08 -5.25
CA ALA A 751 -34.15 16.27 -4.35
C ALA A 751 -34.56 14.98 -3.61
N ARG A 752 -34.35 13.82 -4.24
CA ARG A 752 -34.61 12.50 -3.65
C ARG A 752 -33.65 12.10 -2.54
N ASN A 753 -32.50 12.77 -2.40
CA ASN A 753 -31.55 12.58 -1.30
C ASN A 753 -31.90 13.39 -0.03
N LYS A 754 -33.03 14.11 -0.01
CA LYS A 754 -33.51 14.81 1.21
C LYS A 754 -33.61 13.90 2.43
N ARG A 755 -33.90 12.61 2.23
CA ARG A 755 -33.94 11.59 3.29
C ARG A 755 -32.60 11.41 4.01
N ASP A 756 -31.48 11.65 3.33
CA ASP A 756 -30.12 11.49 3.86
C ASP A 756 -29.64 12.78 4.57
N PHE A 757 -30.47 13.83 4.58
CA PHE A 757 -30.15 15.10 5.23
C PHE A 757 -29.85 14.92 6.70
N ASP A 758 -30.57 14.02 7.38
CA ASP A 758 -30.43 13.77 8.81
C ASP A 758 -29.12 13.10 9.23
N ASP A 759 -28.37 12.53 8.29
CA ASP A 759 -27.07 11.94 8.55
C ASP A 759 -25.91 12.96 8.46
N ILE A 760 -26.18 14.15 7.91
CA ILE A 760 -25.18 15.21 7.77
C ILE A 760 -24.92 15.86 9.14
N PRO A 761 -23.65 16.06 9.58
CA PRO A 761 -23.36 16.73 10.85
C PRO A 761 -23.94 18.14 10.93
N ALA A 762 -24.51 18.53 12.09
CA ALA A 762 -25.14 19.84 12.28
C ALA A 762 -24.20 21.02 11.95
N GLY A 763 -22.91 20.90 12.27
CA GLY A 763 -21.90 21.92 11.96
C GLY A 763 -21.69 22.12 10.45
N ALA A 764 -21.84 21.07 9.64
CA ALA A 764 -21.79 21.19 8.17
C ALA A 764 -23.11 21.77 7.61
N ARG A 765 -24.26 21.36 8.17
CA ARG A 765 -25.57 21.90 7.74
C ARG A 765 -25.70 23.40 7.98
N ALA A 766 -25.15 23.90 9.08
CA ALA A 766 -25.23 25.32 9.41
C ALA A 766 -24.37 26.21 8.50
N LYS A 767 -23.34 25.64 7.86
CA LYS A 767 -22.39 26.38 7.00
C LYS A 767 -22.78 26.40 5.53
N LEU A 768 -23.71 25.53 5.12
CA LEU A 768 -24.03 25.28 3.72
C LEU A 768 -25.51 25.58 3.42
N GLU A 769 -25.75 26.31 2.33
CA GLU A 769 -27.05 26.40 1.67
C GLU A 769 -27.27 25.14 0.83
N PHE A 770 -28.42 24.48 1.00
CA PHE A 770 -28.78 23.27 0.25
C PHE A 770 -29.80 23.58 -0.84
N ILE A 771 -29.40 23.30 -2.08
CA ILE A 771 -30.25 23.45 -3.26
C ILE A 771 -30.65 22.06 -3.74
N TRP A 772 -31.95 21.81 -3.81
CA TRP A 772 -32.49 20.50 -4.16
C TRP A 772 -32.90 20.46 -5.62
N LEU A 773 -32.27 19.58 -6.39
CA LEU A 773 -32.43 19.48 -7.83
C LEU A 773 -33.40 18.35 -8.18
N GLU A 774 -34.45 18.67 -8.93
CA GLU A 774 -35.29 17.65 -9.58
C GLU A 774 -34.86 17.45 -11.03
N ARG A 775 -34.42 18.53 -11.67
CA ARG A 775 -34.02 18.57 -13.07
C ARG A 775 -32.69 19.29 -13.26
N VAL A 776 -32.01 19.00 -14.35
CA VAL A 776 -30.75 19.66 -14.73
C VAL A 776 -30.93 21.15 -15.00
N ASP A 777 -32.16 21.57 -15.35
CA ASP A 777 -32.55 22.98 -15.53
C ASP A 777 -32.42 23.78 -14.22
N ASP A 778 -32.82 23.18 -13.10
CA ASP A 778 -32.66 23.75 -11.75
C ASP A 778 -31.18 24.01 -11.46
N ALA A 779 -30.31 23.13 -11.98
CA ALA A 779 -28.88 23.23 -11.79
C ALA A 779 -28.30 24.46 -12.50
N ILE A 780 -28.68 24.69 -13.75
CA ILE A 780 -28.22 25.85 -14.53
C ILE A 780 -28.71 27.17 -13.93
N ALA A 781 -29.97 27.21 -13.48
CA ALA A 781 -30.54 28.39 -12.86
C ALA A 781 -29.82 28.80 -11.57
N ALA A 782 -29.36 27.82 -10.78
CA ALA A 782 -28.71 28.07 -9.50
C ALA A 782 -27.17 28.20 -9.57
N ALA A 783 -26.54 27.60 -10.58
CA ALA A 783 -25.07 27.48 -10.68
C ALA A 783 -24.39 28.52 -11.60
N LEU A 784 -25.03 28.97 -12.68
CA LEU A 784 -24.40 29.90 -13.63
C LEU A 784 -24.61 31.36 -13.23
N GLU A 785 -23.54 32.16 -13.32
CA GLU A 785 -23.63 33.62 -13.14
C GLU A 785 -24.46 34.27 -14.27
N GLY A 786 -25.02 35.46 -14.00
CA GLY A 786 -25.81 36.20 -15.00
C GLY A 786 -24.97 36.51 -16.25
N ALA A 787 -25.60 36.52 -17.43
CA ALA A 787 -24.90 36.78 -18.69
C ALA A 787 -24.16 38.14 -18.61
N LYS A 788 -22.82 38.14 -18.78
CA LYS A 788 -22.06 39.39 -18.90
C LYS A 788 -22.54 40.10 -20.17
N ALA A 789 -22.93 41.37 -20.04
CA ALA A 789 -23.17 42.23 -21.20
C ALA A 789 -21.89 42.29 -22.02
N THR A 790 -21.97 41.89 -23.29
CA THR A 790 -20.86 41.95 -24.24
C THR A 790 -20.32 43.39 -24.27
N PRO A 791 -19.00 43.64 -24.13
CA PRO A 791 -18.45 44.95 -24.39
C PRO A 791 -18.78 45.32 -25.83
N ALA A 792 -19.44 46.46 -26.04
CA ALA A 792 -19.64 47.00 -27.38
C ALA A 792 -18.27 47.13 -28.05
N ALA A 793 -18.11 46.47 -29.20
CA ALA A 793 -16.90 46.60 -30.01
C ALA A 793 -16.69 48.09 -30.31
N ALA A 794 -15.55 48.63 -29.88
CA ALA A 794 -15.10 49.94 -30.28
C ALA A 794 -14.83 49.92 -31.80
N GLU A 795 -15.45 50.86 -32.52
CA GLU A 795 -15.27 51.12 -33.96
C GLU A 795 -13.82 51.39 -34.36
#